data_AF-A0A5S4FJT3-F1
#
_entry.id   AF-A0A5S4FJT3-F1
#
_cell.length_a   1.000
_cell.length_b   1.000
_cell.length_c   1.000
_cell.angle_alpha   90.00
_cell.angle_beta   90.00
_cell.angle_gamma   90.00
#
_symmetry.space_group_name_H-M   'P 1'
#
loop_
_entity.id
_entity.type
_entity.pdbx_description
1 polymer ?
#
loop_
_entity_poly.entity_id
_entity_poly.type
_entity_poly.pdbx_seq_one_letter_code
_entity_poly.pdbx_strand_id
1 'polypeptide(L)'
;MRTWFEPEEAEEFEAVKDLLIRRCVTWAEEHGHPVDDLLLSAAVDARHESRDGRLAYWDEAGIRFFLLRYVPYKVTAPREELDLAPEVLRTYLRYLDVTGLRDPRGATLAEAEEIIAGARAEYAAALDDPTLRGLATFWAHTALDQGVDLTVPGAFERFKRDLDAGRVPYDEQVLDKIMQNRFVNGGIDEERAFPQPPVSLPPASELTEAAARSRTVQRLITLADWVGKDGRALTDAGNLRIADALEVSALLGTGEDRLRVRSATELPQLNLLLAWAKKLRLTRTSKGRLLRVAKAAPLLRDPEALWRRALEVLPELGRVVTVPVETWRPDPILAEVFGEILPDVLNSMYGLGEMPVVRLEETVWLACQEYFVLDHEEERLLDLWRREAARDLGRMFEVLSDLGAVELTRGPADPLYASDLDHDDQPLPPDAVERLRTALAEPDLPLVRLTPLGVRGVRDRLLAEGRDAPLIGELATAPPAELLGVLAQHYPPEDAVAELQGWLAWPGQDVEMLLQAVRDCPFRTRVGAMLRVLADALPERRLLHDLRHDPSLGPAVWTQLIDAGEMKPGSLSERENLLMGAENFLSVLELAGPEGLVEQLKRMGGGDAYEFVEAILASGHPDVVGLRELRELVAEPLRKTARHPLRLVPTRPPGARGRRKKRKH
;
A
#
# COMPACT_ATOMS: atom_id res chain seq x y z
N MET A 1 12.12 8.05 -13.66
CA MET A 1 11.01 8.66 -12.94
C MET A 1 10.37 7.58 -12.12
N ARG A 2 10.72 7.56 -10.84
CA ARG A 2 10.06 6.72 -9.85
C ARG A 2 8.70 7.35 -9.52
N THR A 3 7.72 6.53 -9.21
CA THR A 3 6.35 6.91 -8.83
C THR A 3 5.98 6.32 -7.48
N TRP A 4 6.97 5.91 -6.69
CA TRP A 4 6.84 5.35 -5.35
C TRP A 4 8.13 5.56 -4.55
N PHE A 5 7.96 5.93 -3.29
CA PHE A 5 9.01 6.30 -2.34
C PHE A 5 8.62 5.86 -0.94
N GLU A 6 9.60 5.37 -0.19
CA GLU A 6 9.42 5.14 1.24
C GLU A 6 9.32 6.47 2.00
N PRO A 7 8.62 6.53 3.14
CA PRO A 7 8.52 7.74 3.95
C PRO A 7 9.87 8.35 4.36
N GLU A 8 10.92 7.53 4.45
CA GLU A 8 12.27 7.96 4.82
C GLU A 8 13.04 8.63 3.65
N GLU A 9 12.62 8.43 2.40
CA GLU A 9 13.24 8.97 1.17
C GLU A 9 12.75 10.40 0.86
N ALA A 10 12.70 11.27 1.86
CA ALA A 10 12.07 12.60 1.75
C ALA A 10 12.80 13.53 0.75
N GLU A 11 14.13 13.49 0.70
CA GLU A 11 14.91 14.37 -0.21
C GLU A 11 14.71 13.95 -1.68
N GLU A 12 14.75 12.65 -1.96
CA GLU A 12 14.50 12.08 -3.29
C GLU A 12 13.04 12.31 -3.74
N PHE A 13 12.08 12.15 -2.83
CA PHE A 13 10.67 12.43 -3.11
C PHE A 13 10.46 13.89 -3.51
N GLU A 14 10.99 14.86 -2.75
CA GLU A 14 10.82 16.28 -3.06
C GLU A 14 11.47 16.66 -4.40
N ALA A 15 12.67 16.14 -4.70
CA ALA A 15 13.32 16.39 -5.99
C ALA A 15 12.47 15.89 -7.18
N VAL A 16 11.87 14.70 -7.02
CA VAL A 16 11.03 14.08 -8.06
C VAL A 16 9.67 14.75 -8.16
N LYS A 17 9.07 15.16 -7.04
CA LYS A 17 7.85 15.95 -6.99
C LYS A 17 8.03 17.29 -7.72
N ASP A 18 9.11 18.01 -7.45
CA ASP A 18 9.44 19.26 -8.14
C ASP A 18 9.58 19.06 -9.66
N LEU A 19 10.27 17.99 -10.09
CA LEU A 19 10.38 17.64 -11.50
C LEU A 19 9.00 17.38 -12.13
N LEU A 20 8.17 16.58 -11.46
CA LEU A 20 6.85 16.20 -11.94
C LEU A 20 5.92 17.41 -12.10
N ILE A 21 5.88 18.27 -11.08
CA ILE A 21 5.07 19.50 -11.09
C ILE A 21 5.56 20.42 -12.20
N ARG A 22 6.86 20.73 -12.28
CA ARG A 22 7.39 21.64 -13.32
C ARG A 22 7.04 21.18 -14.73
N ARG A 23 7.21 19.89 -15.02
CA ARG A 23 6.92 19.34 -16.35
C ARG A 23 5.42 19.27 -16.62
N CYS A 24 4.60 18.96 -15.62
CA CYS A 24 3.14 19.01 -15.76
C CYS A 24 2.63 20.43 -16.01
N VAL A 25 3.17 21.43 -15.30
CA VAL A 25 2.86 22.86 -15.49
C VAL A 25 3.21 23.31 -16.91
N THR A 26 4.46 23.05 -17.33
CA THR A 26 4.91 23.41 -18.69
C THR A 26 4.02 22.77 -19.75
N TRP A 27 3.71 21.48 -19.60
CA TRP A 27 2.83 20.77 -20.51
C TRP A 27 1.41 21.35 -20.51
N ALA A 28 0.84 21.64 -19.33
CA ALA A 28 -0.50 22.22 -19.21
C ALA A 28 -0.59 23.60 -19.87
N GLU A 29 0.41 24.47 -19.67
CA GLU A 29 0.50 25.79 -20.31
C GLU A 29 0.57 25.68 -21.84
N GLU A 30 1.43 24.80 -22.37
CA GLU A 30 1.57 24.55 -23.81
C GLU A 30 0.26 24.05 -24.46
N HIS A 31 -0.59 23.35 -23.70
CA HIS A 31 -1.85 22.77 -24.17
C HIS A 31 -3.10 23.56 -23.74
N GLY A 32 -2.93 24.67 -23.00
CA GLY A 32 -4.04 25.51 -22.54
C GLY A 32 -4.94 24.85 -21.49
N HIS A 33 -4.39 23.96 -20.66
CA HIS A 33 -5.09 23.31 -19.55
C HIS A 33 -4.97 24.13 -18.25
N PRO A 34 -6.01 24.14 -17.39
CA PRO A 34 -5.91 24.76 -16.07
C PRO A 34 -4.84 24.08 -15.23
N VAL A 35 -4.01 24.87 -14.56
CA VAL A 35 -2.95 24.37 -13.69
C VAL A 35 -2.75 25.31 -12.51
N ASP A 36 -2.40 24.73 -11.36
CA ASP A 36 -2.04 25.43 -10.14
C ASP A 36 -1.00 24.60 -9.38
N ASP A 37 0.15 25.21 -9.07
CA ASP A 37 1.30 24.53 -8.47
C ASP A 37 0.97 23.96 -7.08
N LEU A 38 0.18 24.69 -6.28
CA LEU A 38 -0.20 24.27 -4.93
C LEU A 38 -1.11 23.04 -4.97
N LEU A 39 -2.09 23.03 -5.87
CA LEU A 39 -3.02 21.91 -6.03
C LEU A 39 -2.36 20.69 -6.67
N LEU A 40 -1.43 20.87 -7.62
CA LEU A 40 -0.62 19.77 -8.13
C LEU A 40 0.26 19.18 -7.03
N SER A 41 0.94 20.02 -6.26
CA SER A 41 1.74 19.61 -5.11
C SER A 41 0.90 18.81 -4.11
N ALA A 42 -0.28 19.30 -3.75
CA ALA A 42 -1.22 18.62 -2.88
C ALA A 42 -1.69 17.27 -3.43
N ALA A 43 -1.88 17.13 -4.75
CA ALA A 43 -2.28 15.86 -5.36
C ALA A 43 -1.17 14.81 -5.27
N VAL A 44 0.09 15.21 -5.48
CA VAL A 44 1.25 14.33 -5.33
C VAL A 44 1.45 13.94 -3.87
N ASP A 45 1.35 14.90 -2.95
CA ASP A 45 1.45 14.66 -1.50
C ASP A 45 0.36 13.72 -1.01
N ALA A 46 -0.89 13.91 -1.46
CA ALA A 46 -2.00 13.04 -1.09
C ALA A 46 -1.76 11.57 -1.46
N ARG A 47 -1.08 11.31 -2.59
CA ARG A 47 -0.72 9.94 -2.98
C ARG A 47 0.50 9.42 -2.25
N HIS A 48 1.50 10.27 -2.01
CA HIS A 48 2.65 9.88 -1.20
C HIS A 48 2.21 9.50 0.21
N GLU A 49 1.37 10.32 0.86
CA GLU A 49 0.88 10.08 2.22
C GLU A 49 -0.21 9.00 2.32
N SER A 50 -0.72 8.49 1.20
CA SER A 50 -1.75 7.44 1.17
C SER A 50 -1.19 6.09 1.64
N ARG A 51 -2.03 5.12 2.04
CA ARG A 51 -1.55 3.80 2.48
C ARG A 51 -0.58 3.09 1.52
N ASP A 52 -0.76 3.22 0.21
CA ASP A 52 0.06 2.53 -0.81
C ASP A 52 1.27 3.33 -1.32
N GLY A 53 1.28 4.67 -1.15
CA GLY A 53 2.39 5.55 -1.55
C GLY A 53 2.59 5.72 -3.05
N ARG A 54 1.70 5.19 -3.89
CA ARG A 54 1.83 5.17 -5.35
C ARG A 54 1.34 6.48 -5.95
N LEU A 55 2.27 7.31 -6.42
CA LEU A 55 2.02 8.66 -6.94
C LEU A 55 1.15 8.68 -8.21
N ALA A 56 1.23 7.60 -9.00
CA ALA A 56 0.55 7.46 -10.29
C ALA A 56 -0.62 6.47 -10.28
N TYR A 57 -0.97 5.91 -9.12
CA TYR A 57 -2.15 5.06 -8.95
C TYR A 57 -3.33 5.91 -8.47
N TRP A 58 -4.36 6.02 -9.31
CA TRP A 58 -5.58 6.76 -9.02
C TRP A 58 -6.79 5.91 -9.39
N ASP A 59 -7.53 5.49 -8.38
CA ASP A 59 -8.83 4.84 -8.49
C ASP A 59 -9.94 5.80 -8.02
N GLU A 60 -11.19 5.33 -8.01
CA GLU A 60 -12.32 6.13 -7.53
C GLU A 60 -12.12 6.58 -6.07
N ALA A 61 -11.64 5.69 -5.21
CA ALA A 61 -11.41 5.99 -3.81
C ALA A 61 -10.34 7.09 -3.65
N GLY A 62 -9.23 7.00 -4.37
CA GLY A 62 -8.15 7.98 -4.34
C GLY A 62 -8.57 9.35 -4.87
N ILE A 63 -9.30 9.41 -5.99
CA ILE A 63 -9.81 10.66 -6.57
C ILE A 63 -10.79 11.34 -5.60
N ARG A 64 -11.76 10.58 -5.08
CA ARG A 64 -12.75 11.10 -4.13
C ARG A 64 -12.10 11.48 -2.80
N PHE A 65 -11.13 10.72 -2.32
CA PHE A 65 -10.36 11.05 -1.12
C PHE A 65 -9.65 12.40 -1.29
N PHE A 66 -8.94 12.60 -2.40
CA PHE A 66 -8.24 13.86 -2.65
C PHE A 66 -9.20 15.06 -2.64
N LEU A 67 -10.27 14.99 -3.43
CA LEU A 67 -11.22 16.09 -3.55
C LEU A 67 -12.03 16.30 -2.26
N LEU A 68 -12.64 15.25 -1.71
CA LEU A 68 -13.64 15.39 -0.65
C LEU A 68 -13.05 15.41 0.75
N ARG A 69 -11.79 14.96 0.92
CA ARG A 69 -11.16 14.82 2.24
C ARG A 69 -9.81 15.52 2.30
N TYR A 70 -8.89 15.28 1.37
CA TYR A 70 -7.54 15.83 1.44
C TYR A 70 -7.51 17.34 1.28
N VAL A 71 -8.09 17.87 0.19
CA VAL A 71 -8.08 19.31 -0.09
C VAL A 71 -8.77 20.11 1.02
N PRO A 72 -10.02 19.79 1.44
CA PRO A 72 -10.67 20.49 2.55
C PRO A 72 -9.91 20.40 3.88
N TYR A 73 -9.20 19.28 4.11
CA TYR A 73 -8.51 19.04 5.37
C TYR A 73 -7.13 19.69 5.44
N LYS A 74 -6.28 19.57 4.41
CA LYS A 74 -4.84 19.95 4.44
C LYS A 74 -4.51 21.23 3.67
N VAL A 75 -5.25 21.57 2.61
CA VAL A 75 -4.86 22.68 1.71
C VAL A 75 -5.43 23.99 2.21
N THR A 76 -4.56 24.99 2.40
CA THR A 76 -4.96 26.35 2.79
C THR A 76 -4.77 27.30 1.61
N ALA A 77 -5.87 27.73 1.00
CA ALA A 77 -5.89 28.71 -0.08
C ALA A 77 -7.23 29.47 -0.12
N PRO A 78 -7.32 30.63 -0.80
CA PRO A 78 -8.58 31.27 -1.12
C PRO A 78 -9.56 30.34 -1.84
N ARG A 79 -10.87 30.56 -1.66
CA ARG A 79 -11.90 29.70 -2.25
C ARG A 79 -11.79 29.61 -3.77
N GLU A 80 -11.50 30.72 -4.44
CA GLU A 80 -11.36 30.77 -5.90
C GLU A 80 -10.24 29.85 -6.43
N GLU A 81 -9.16 29.69 -5.66
CA GLU A 81 -8.06 28.77 -5.98
C GLU A 81 -8.48 27.32 -5.71
N LEU A 82 -9.09 27.04 -4.55
CA LEU A 82 -9.56 25.69 -4.22
C LEU A 82 -10.60 25.16 -5.22
N ASP A 83 -11.49 26.02 -5.74
CA ASP A 83 -12.48 25.63 -6.75
C ASP A 83 -11.85 25.07 -8.05
N LEU A 84 -10.54 25.29 -8.29
CA LEU A 84 -9.80 24.73 -9.42
C LEU A 84 -9.37 23.27 -9.23
N ALA A 85 -9.39 22.73 -8.00
CA ALA A 85 -8.85 21.39 -7.69
C ALA A 85 -9.37 20.25 -8.59
N PRO A 86 -10.67 20.16 -8.95
CA PRO A 86 -11.15 19.14 -9.87
C PRO A 86 -10.53 19.24 -11.28
N GLU A 87 -10.35 20.46 -11.80
CA GLU A 87 -9.74 20.65 -13.12
C GLU A 87 -8.23 20.47 -13.10
N VAL A 88 -7.55 20.92 -12.04
CA VAL A 88 -6.11 20.70 -11.88
C VAL A 88 -5.80 19.20 -11.74
N LEU A 89 -6.59 18.45 -10.97
CA LEU A 89 -6.45 17.00 -10.89
C LEU A 89 -6.67 16.35 -12.26
N ARG A 90 -7.69 16.77 -13.01
CA ARG A 90 -7.91 16.28 -14.37
C ARG A 90 -6.71 16.55 -15.28
N THR A 91 -6.12 17.74 -15.23
CA THR A 91 -4.90 18.09 -15.97
C THR A 91 -3.75 17.16 -15.58
N TYR A 92 -3.56 16.91 -14.29
CA TYR A 92 -2.51 16.01 -13.80
C TYR A 92 -2.70 14.58 -14.31
N LEU A 93 -3.91 14.03 -14.25
CA LEU A 93 -4.17 12.67 -14.73
C LEU A 93 -3.98 12.52 -16.25
N ARG A 94 -4.32 13.55 -17.04
CA ARG A 94 -3.99 13.59 -18.48
C ARG A 94 -2.48 13.62 -18.72
N TYR A 95 -1.75 14.35 -17.88
CA TYR A 95 -0.30 14.40 -17.96
C TYR A 95 0.32 13.02 -17.65
N LEU A 96 -0.18 12.30 -16.63
CA LEU A 96 0.27 10.93 -16.34
C LEU A 96 -0.03 9.96 -17.48
N ASP A 97 -1.18 10.10 -18.13
CA ASP A 97 -1.60 9.28 -19.28
C ASP A 97 -0.68 9.51 -20.50
N VAL A 98 -0.52 10.77 -20.94
CA VAL A 98 0.29 11.10 -22.14
C VAL A 98 1.78 10.79 -21.96
N THR A 99 2.28 10.77 -20.72
CA THR A 99 3.67 10.44 -20.41
C THR A 99 3.90 8.96 -20.10
N GLY A 100 2.85 8.13 -20.10
CA GLY A 100 2.93 6.71 -19.76
C GLY A 100 3.34 6.44 -18.31
N LEU A 101 3.06 7.37 -17.40
CA LEU A 101 3.36 7.26 -15.97
C LEU A 101 2.25 6.57 -15.19
N ARG A 102 1.00 6.58 -15.69
CA ARG A 102 -0.17 6.02 -15.02
C ARG A 102 0.06 4.56 -14.59
N ASP A 103 -0.43 4.21 -13.40
CA ASP A 103 -0.56 2.82 -13.01
C ASP A 103 -1.82 2.22 -13.68
N PRO A 104 -1.68 1.21 -14.57
CA PRO A 104 -2.79 0.65 -15.33
C PRO A 104 -3.82 -0.07 -14.46
N ARG A 105 -3.49 -0.37 -13.19
CA ARG A 105 -4.38 -1.02 -12.22
C ARG A 105 -5.38 -0.04 -11.59
N GLY A 106 -5.18 1.28 -11.78
CA GLY A 106 -6.11 2.32 -11.38
C GLY A 106 -7.21 2.56 -12.42
N ALA A 107 -7.99 3.62 -12.22
CA ALA A 107 -8.99 4.07 -13.19
C ALA A 107 -8.32 4.44 -14.52
N THR A 108 -9.00 4.14 -15.62
CA THR A 108 -8.67 4.71 -16.93
C THR A 108 -8.89 6.23 -16.92
N LEU A 109 -8.26 6.96 -17.86
CA LEU A 109 -8.45 8.41 -17.96
C LEU A 109 -9.95 8.77 -18.11
N ALA A 110 -10.69 8.01 -18.91
CA ALA A 110 -12.13 8.23 -19.10
C ALA A 110 -12.93 8.05 -17.81
N GLU A 111 -12.70 6.96 -17.07
CA GLU A 111 -13.33 6.71 -15.78
C GLU A 111 -12.97 7.79 -14.77
N ALA A 112 -11.70 8.19 -14.69
CA ALA A 112 -11.25 9.25 -13.79
C ALA A 112 -11.93 10.58 -14.09
N GLU A 113 -12.08 10.96 -15.37
CA GLU A 113 -12.79 12.17 -15.77
C GLU A 113 -14.28 12.14 -15.37
N GLU A 114 -14.93 10.98 -15.49
CA GLU A 114 -16.31 10.76 -15.05
C GLU A 114 -16.45 10.86 -13.52
N ILE A 115 -15.53 10.24 -12.77
CA ILE A 115 -15.50 10.28 -11.30
C ILE A 115 -15.33 11.72 -10.82
N ILE A 116 -14.37 12.47 -11.39
CA ILE A 116 -14.15 13.89 -11.07
C ILE A 116 -15.41 14.70 -11.36
N ALA A 117 -16.05 14.47 -12.51
CA ALA A 117 -17.28 15.18 -12.87
C ALA A 117 -18.43 14.87 -11.89
N GLY A 118 -18.58 13.60 -11.49
CA GLY A 118 -19.59 13.15 -10.53
C GLY A 118 -19.37 13.72 -9.12
N ALA A 119 -18.11 13.91 -8.70
CA ALA A 119 -17.77 14.40 -7.36
C ALA A 119 -17.92 15.92 -7.19
N ARG A 120 -18.12 16.71 -8.27
CA ARG A 120 -18.10 18.19 -8.21
C ARG A 120 -19.07 18.81 -7.20
N ALA A 121 -20.31 18.31 -7.14
CA ALA A 121 -21.31 18.85 -6.23
C ALA A 121 -20.98 18.54 -4.77
N GLU A 122 -20.50 17.32 -4.51
CA GLU A 122 -20.03 16.90 -3.19
C GLU A 122 -18.78 17.68 -2.77
N TYR A 123 -17.88 17.96 -3.72
CA TYR A 123 -16.67 18.75 -3.48
C TYR A 123 -16.99 20.18 -3.04
N ALA A 124 -17.88 20.86 -3.75
CA ALA A 124 -18.32 22.20 -3.37
C ALA A 124 -18.92 22.22 -1.96
N ALA A 125 -19.76 21.22 -1.63
CA ALA A 125 -20.34 21.07 -0.30
C ALA A 125 -19.28 20.77 0.77
N ALA A 126 -18.24 19.98 0.45
CA ALA A 126 -17.15 19.66 1.35
C ALA A 126 -16.28 20.91 1.68
N LEU A 127 -16.03 21.78 0.69
CA LEU A 127 -15.34 23.06 0.94
C LEU A 127 -16.15 24.03 1.79
N ASP A 128 -17.49 23.98 1.69
CA ASP A 128 -18.40 24.79 2.49
C ASP A 128 -18.56 24.30 3.94
N ASP A 129 -18.13 23.08 4.25
CA ASP A 129 -18.18 22.50 5.60
C ASP A 129 -16.87 22.74 6.37
N PRO A 130 -16.82 23.70 7.31
CA PRO A 130 -15.60 23.97 8.06
C PRO A 130 -15.22 22.84 9.03
N THR A 131 -16.12 21.88 9.31
CA THR A 131 -15.88 20.76 10.23
C THR A 131 -15.03 19.64 9.60
N LEU A 132 -14.82 19.70 8.28
CA LEU A 132 -13.92 18.81 7.54
C LEU A 132 -12.47 19.30 7.51
N ARG A 133 -12.20 20.52 8.00
CA ARG A 133 -10.86 21.09 8.02
C ARG A 133 -9.97 20.40 9.05
N GLY A 134 -8.69 20.23 8.70
CA GLY A 134 -7.67 19.89 9.68
C GLY A 134 -7.46 21.03 10.67
N LEU A 135 -6.92 20.72 11.85
CA LEU A 135 -6.72 21.72 12.92
C LEU A 135 -5.83 22.89 12.47
N ALA A 136 -4.74 22.59 11.75
CA ALA A 136 -3.85 23.62 11.22
C ALA A 136 -4.57 24.51 10.20
N THR A 137 -5.32 23.91 9.28
CA THR A 137 -6.12 24.58 8.24
C THR A 137 -7.20 25.47 8.85
N PHE A 138 -7.91 25.00 9.88
CA PHE A 138 -8.87 25.82 10.64
C PHE A 138 -8.22 27.10 11.19
N TRP A 139 -7.06 26.98 11.83
CA TRP A 139 -6.35 28.14 12.37
C TRP A 139 -5.78 29.05 11.27
N ALA A 140 -5.29 28.49 10.16
CA ALA A 140 -4.79 29.26 9.04
C ALA A 140 -5.90 30.07 8.37
N HIS A 141 -7.08 29.48 8.14
CA HIS A 141 -8.25 30.21 7.65
C HIS A 141 -8.73 31.27 8.65
N THR A 142 -8.76 30.94 9.95
CA THR A 142 -9.10 31.93 10.99
C THR A 142 -8.14 33.12 10.93
N ALA A 143 -6.84 32.88 10.74
CA ALA A 143 -5.85 33.94 10.58
C ALA A 143 -6.12 34.79 9.32
N LEU A 144 -6.37 34.15 8.18
CA LEU A 144 -6.69 34.83 6.91
C LEU A 144 -7.97 35.68 7.01
N ASP A 145 -9.03 35.17 7.65
CA ASP A 145 -10.29 35.89 7.88
C ASP A 145 -10.11 37.12 8.78
N GLN A 146 -9.10 37.10 9.66
CA GLN A 146 -8.68 38.24 10.48
C GLN A 146 -7.70 39.19 9.74
N GLY A 147 -7.46 38.97 8.44
CA GLY A 147 -6.57 39.79 7.62
C GLY A 147 -5.08 39.54 7.88
N VAL A 148 -4.71 38.39 8.45
CA VAL A 148 -3.30 38.03 8.65
C VAL A 148 -2.72 37.55 7.33
N ASP A 149 -1.73 38.27 6.82
CA ASP A 149 -0.93 37.84 5.68
C ASP A 149 0.09 36.77 6.10
N LEU A 150 -0.20 35.51 5.74
CA LEU A 150 0.64 34.34 6.06
C LEU A 150 1.97 34.33 5.29
N THR A 151 2.13 35.15 4.24
CA THR A 151 3.40 35.26 3.50
C THR A 151 4.46 36.05 4.28
N VAL A 152 4.04 36.82 5.29
CA VAL A 152 4.95 37.64 6.10
C VAL A 152 5.60 36.80 7.21
N PRO A 153 6.95 36.73 7.28
CA PRO A 153 7.63 36.00 8.34
C PRO A 153 7.19 36.39 9.75
N GLY A 154 6.81 35.40 10.55
CA GLY A 154 6.36 35.57 11.92
C GLY A 154 4.98 36.21 12.09
N ALA A 155 4.18 36.35 11.01
CA ALA A 155 2.79 36.80 11.10
C ALA A 155 1.91 35.81 11.89
N PHE A 156 2.05 34.51 11.59
CA PHE A 156 1.34 33.47 12.33
C PHE A 156 1.74 33.43 13.82
N GLU A 157 3.01 33.66 14.15
CA GLU A 157 3.47 33.76 15.54
C GLU A 157 2.92 34.99 16.30
N ARG A 158 2.56 36.06 15.59
CA ARG A 158 1.83 37.19 16.17
C ARG A 158 0.37 36.81 16.42
N PHE A 159 -0.27 36.22 15.42
CA PHE A 159 -1.63 35.72 15.51
C PHE A 159 -1.79 34.73 16.68
N LYS A 160 -0.88 33.76 16.83
CA LYS A 160 -0.88 32.81 17.94
C LYS A 160 -0.83 33.50 19.31
N ARG A 161 -0.02 34.55 19.47
CA ARG A 161 0.02 35.33 20.71
C ARG A 161 -1.26 36.13 20.99
N ASP A 162 -2.00 36.50 19.95
CA ASP A 162 -3.30 37.14 20.08
C ASP A 162 -4.38 36.10 20.43
N LEU A 163 -4.31 34.91 19.83
CA LEU A 163 -5.15 33.77 20.13
C LEU A 163 -5.00 33.31 21.60
N ASP A 164 -3.77 33.06 22.05
CA ASP A 164 -3.46 32.62 23.42
C ASP A 164 -3.91 33.64 24.48
N ALA A 165 -4.04 34.91 24.08
CA ALA A 165 -4.51 35.98 24.95
C ALA A 165 -6.02 36.26 24.82
N GLY A 166 -6.77 35.41 24.09
CA GLY A 166 -8.21 35.52 23.91
C GLY A 166 -8.66 36.73 23.08
N ARG A 167 -7.78 37.28 22.23
CA ARG A 167 -8.09 38.46 21.39
C ARG A 167 -8.61 38.11 20.01
N VAL A 168 -8.54 36.84 19.60
CA VAL A 168 -8.98 36.36 18.29
C VAL A 168 -10.36 35.73 18.44
N PRO A 169 -11.41 36.25 17.78
CA PRO A 169 -12.69 35.57 17.72
C PRO A 169 -12.60 34.37 16.77
N TYR A 170 -13.15 33.23 17.19
CA TYR A 170 -13.29 32.03 16.37
C TYR A 170 -14.56 31.26 16.78
N ASP A 171 -15.00 30.33 15.94
CA ASP A 171 -16.16 29.49 16.22
C ASP A 171 -15.76 28.27 17.05
N GLU A 172 -16.07 28.31 18.35
CA GLU A 172 -15.80 27.21 19.30
C GLU A 172 -16.57 25.93 18.95
N GLN A 173 -17.80 26.02 18.43
CA GLN A 173 -18.61 24.84 18.11
C GLN A 173 -18.02 24.08 16.91
N VAL A 174 -17.52 24.82 15.92
CA VAL A 174 -16.81 24.23 14.78
C VAL A 174 -15.51 23.57 15.25
N LEU A 175 -14.73 24.25 16.10
CA LEU A 175 -13.48 23.68 16.64
C LEU A 175 -13.73 22.39 17.43
N ASP A 176 -14.73 22.39 18.32
CA ASP A 176 -15.15 21.22 19.08
C ASP A 176 -15.56 20.08 18.15
N LYS A 177 -16.27 20.40 17.06
CA LYS A 177 -16.69 19.39 16.08
C LYS A 177 -15.50 18.82 15.31
N ILE A 178 -14.51 19.64 14.93
CA ILE A 178 -13.26 19.18 14.30
C ILE A 178 -12.51 18.23 15.24
N MET A 179 -12.36 18.61 16.51
CA MET A 179 -11.71 17.77 17.51
C MET A 179 -12.44 16.45 17.73
N GLN A 180 -13.78 16.48 17.78
CA GLN A 180 -14.61 15.27 17.87
C GLN A 180 -14.44 14.38 16.63
N ASN A 181 -14.51 14.96 15.43
CA ASN A 181 -14.34 14.22 14.17
C ASN A 181 -12.97 13.54 14.11
N ARG A 182 -11.89 14.24 14.53
CA ARG A 182 -10.55 13.67 14.61
C ARG A 182 -10.44 12.54 15.63
N PHE A 183 -11.10 12.67 16.78
CA PHE A 183 -11.09 11.64 17.81
C PHE A 183 -11.85 10.38 17.38
N VAL A 184 -12.99 10.53 16.69
CA VAL A 184 -13.85 9.42 16.28
C VAL A 184 -13.38 8.76 14.98
N ASN A 185 -12.98 9.57 13.99
CA ASN A 185 -12.68 9.10 12.63
C ASN A 185 -11.19 9.12 12.29
N GLY A 186 -10.32 9.53 13.22
CA GLY A 186 -8.91 9.75 12.96
C GLY A 186 -8.62 11.01 12.13
N GLY A 187 -7.34 11.21 11.82
CA GLY A 187 -6.90 12.20 10.82
C GLY A 187 -7.04 11.66 9.40
N ILE A 188 -6.40 12.34 8.44
CA ILE A 188 -6.24 11.82 7.07
C ILE A 188 -4.91 11.08 6.89
N ASP A 189 -4.04 11.09 7.91
CA ASP A 189 -2.75 10.44 7.85
C ASP A 189 -2.93 8.93 7.98
N GLU A 190 -2.37 8.18 7.04
CA GLU A 190 -2.41 6.73 7.00
C GLU A 190 -1.00 6.18 7.20
N GLU A 191 -0.89 5.05 7.90
CA GLU A 191 0.38 4.34 8.00
C GLU A 191 0.69 3.64 6.67
N ARG A 192 1.91 3.83 6.16
CA ARG A 192 2.41 3.14 4.96
C ARG A 192 2.25 1.63 5.15
N ALA A 193 1.51 1.00 4.26
CA ALA A 193 1.46 -0.46 4.24
C ALA A 193 2.67 -1.03 3.51
N PHE A 194 3.21 -2.13 4.04
CA PHE A 194 4.21 -2.92 3.33
C PHE A 194 3.65 -3.44 1.99
N PRO A 195 4.38 -3.26 0.88
CA PRO A 195 4.03 -3.87 -0.40
C PRO A 195 3.90 -5.39 -0.26
N GLN A 196 2.87 -5.96 -0.88
CA GLN A 196 2.67 -7.40 -0.88
C GLN A 196 3.30 -8.02 -2.13
N PRO A 197 3.85 -9.24 -2.04
CA PRO A 197 4.40 -9.92 -3.21
C PRO A 197 3.29 -10.20 -4.24
N PRO A 198 3.61 -10.15 -5.54
CA PRO A 198 2.71 -10.62 -6.58
C PRO A 198 2.34 -12.10 -6.35
N VAL A 199 1.08 -12.45 -6.62
CA VAL A 199 0.62 -13.84 -6.53
C VAL A 199 0.06 -14.31 -7.86
N SER A 200 0.11 -15.61 -8.12
CA SER A 200 -0.59 -16.25 -9.24
C SER A 200 -1.82 -16.99 -8.73
N LEU A 201 -2.96 -16.82 -9.40
CA LEU A 201 -4.20 -17.53 -9.08
C LEU A 201 -4.64 -18.42 -10.25
N PRO A 202 -5.25 -19.59 -9.97
CA PRO A 202 -5.87 -20.40 -11.00
C PRO A 202 -7.08 -19.66 -11.60
N PRO A 203 -7.60 -20.13 -12.75
CA PRO A 203 -8.77 -19.56 -13.39
C PRO A 203 -9.97 -19.45 -12.43
N ALA A 204 -10.80 -18.41 -12.64
CA ALA A 204 -11.96 -18.14 -11.78
C ALA A 204 -12.88 -19.35 -11.60
N SER A 205 -13.07 -20.17 -12.64
CA SER A 205 -13.88 -21.39 -12.56
C SER A 205 -13.35 -22.41 -11.54
N GLU A 206 -12.03 -22.55 -11.43
CA GLU A 206 -11.41 -23.46 -10.45
C GLU A 206 -11.58 -22.93 -9.01
N LEU A 207 -11.52 -21.61 -8.82
CA LEU A 207 -11.80 -20.97 -7.53
C LEU A 207 -13.28 -21.15 -7.12
N THR A 208 -14.21 -20.96 -8.05
CA THR A 208 -15.65 -21.22 -7.82
C THR A 208 -15.89 -22.67 -7.42
N GLU A 209 -15.26 -23.62 -8.11
CA GLU A 209 -15.34 -25.04 -7.76
C GLU A 209 -14.72 -25.36 -6.39
N ALA A 210 -13.58 -24.74 -6.06
CA ALA A 210 -12.96 -24.89 -4.75
C ALA A 210 -13.88 -24.39 -3.63
N ALA A 211 -14.53 -23.24 -3.82
CA ALA A 211 -15.52 -22.71 -2.88
C ALA A 211 -16.72 -23.66 -2.72
N ALA A 212 -17.20 -24.27 -3.81
CA ALA A 212 -18.27 -25.27 -3.76
C ALA A 212 -17.88 -26.57 -3.04
N ARG A 213 -16.59 -26.93 -3.05
CA ARG A 213 -16.03 -28.08 -2.31
C ARG A 213 -15.74 -27.79 -0.83
N SER A 214 -15.84 -26.53 -0.39
CA SER A 214 -15.65 -26.14 1.02
C SER A 214 -16.65 -26.85 1.93
N ARG A 215 -16.14 -27.55 2.96
CA ARG A 215 -16.98 -28.27 3.92
C ARG A 215 -17.86 -27.31 4.71
N THR A 216 -17.31 -26.18 5.13
CA THR A 216 -18.06 -25.15 5.85
C THR A 216 -19.22 -24.62 5.02
N VAL A 217 -18.99 -24.30 3.73
CA VAL A 217 -20.05 -23.83 2.81
C VAL A 217 -21.15 -24.88 2.66
N GLN A 218 -20.78 -26.14 2.38
CA GLN A 218 -21.75 -27.24 2.25
C GLN A 218 -22.55 -27.46 3.53
N ARG A 219 -21.90 -27.39 4.70
CA ARG A 219 -22.54 -27.49 6.02
C ARG A 219 -23.49 -26.32 6.28
N LEU A 220 -23.13 -25.09 5.93
CA LEU A 220 -23.99 -23.91 6.09
C LEU A 220 -25.25 -24.00 5.22
N ILE A 221 -25.12 -24.46 3.97
CA ILE A 221 -26.25 -24.71 3.08
C ILE A 221 -27.15 -25.79 3.67
N THR A 222 -26.56 -26.91 4.06
CA THR A 222 -27.27 -28.06 4.65
C THR A 222 -28.02 -27.66 5.94
N LEU A 223 -27.38 -26.87 6.81
CA LEU A 223 -27.99 -26.35 8.03
C LEU A 223 -29.20 -25.44 7.71
N ALA A 224 -29.05 -24.51 6.76
CA ALA A 224 -30.13 -23.61 6.37
C ALA A 224 -31.32 -24.36 5.75
N ASP A 225 -31.05 -25.41 4.97
CA ASP A 225 -32.09 -26.27 4.39
C ASP A 225 -32.76 -27.15 5.44
N TRP A 226 -32.00 -27.71 6.38
CA TRP A 226 -32.52 -28.51 7.50
C TRP A 226 -33.46 -27.72 8.41
N VAL A 227 -33.18 -26.44 8.66
CA VAL A 227 -34.09 -25.56 9.41
C VAL A 227 -35.46 -25.47 8.72
N GLY A 228 -35.48 -25.47 7.39
CA GLY A 228 -36.69 -25.52 6.59
C GLY A 228 -37.55 -24.26 6.69
N LYS A 229 -38.75 -24.32 6.09
CA LYS A 229 -39.71 -23.20 6.06
C LYS A 229 -40.42 -22.99 7.40
N ASP A 230 -40.73 -24.09 8.09
CA ASP A 230 -41.47 -24.04 9.34
C ASP A 230 -40.57 -23.71 10.54
N GLY A 231 -39.26 -23.93 10.41
CA GLY A 231 -38.27 -23.71 11.46
C GLY A 231 -38.27 -24.79 12.55
N ARG A 232 -37.26 -24.73 13.42
CA ARG A 232 -37.02 -25.71 14.48
C ARG A 232 -37.33 -25.14 15.86
N ALA A 233 -37.89 -25.95 16.76
CA ALA A 233 -38.24 -25.48 18.09
C ALA A 233 -36.99 -25.34 18.96
N LEU A 234 -36.93 -24.28 19.77
CA LEU A 234 -35.88 -24.04 20.75
C LEU A 234 -36.38 -24.38 22.15
N THR A 235 -35.44 -24.58 23.08
CA THR A 235 -35.71 -24.63 24.52
C THR A 235 -35.98 -23.22 25.06
N ASP A 236 -36.44 -23.11 26.31
CA ASP A 236 -36.64 -21.81 26.97
C ASP A 236 -35.34 -21.00 27.10
N ALA A 237 -34.20 -21.69 27.14
CA ALA A 237 -32.86 -21.09 27.11
C ALA A 237 -32.41 -20.65 25.70
N GLY A 238 -33.24 -20.85 24.66
CA GLY A 238 -32.94 -20.46 23.29
C GLY A 238 -32.03 -21.42 22.53
N ASN A 239 -31.75 -22.61 23.06
CA ASN A 239 -30.90 -23.63 22.44
C ASN A 239 -31.72 -24.63 21.62
N LEU A 240 -31.09 -25.32 20.67
CA LEU A 240 -31.72 -26.48 20.03
C LEU A 240 -32.04 -27.56 21.08
N ARG A 241 -33.13 -28.29 20.87
CA ARG A 241 -33.40 -29.50 21.66
C ARG A 241 -32.32 -30.52 21.36
N ILE A 242 -31.92 -31.32 22.36
CA ILE A 242 -30.83 -32.30 22.22
C ILE A 242 -31.07 -33.24 21.04
N ALA A 243 -32.30 -33.72 20.85
CA ALA A 243 -32.64 -34.59 19.72
C ALA A 243 -32.42 -33.89 18.36
N ASP A 244 -32.88 -32.64 18.21
CA ASP A 244 -32.67 -31.85 17.00
C ASP A 244 -31.18 -31.52 16.79
N ALA A 245 -30.43 -31.26 17.87
CA ALA A 245 -29.01 -30.95 17.84
C ALA A 245 -28.18 -32.16 17.38
N LEU A 246 -28.44 -33.36 17.92
CA LEU A 246 -27.76 -34.59 17.48
C LEU A 246 -28.17 -34.99 16.05
N GLU A 247 -29.44 -34.80 15.67
CA GLU A 247 -29.91 -35.02 14.29
C GLU A 247 -29.14 -34.14 13.29
N VAL A 248 -29.05 -32.85 13.55
CA VAL A 248 -28.36 -31.93 12.64
C VAL A 248 -26.84 -32.13 12.67
N SER A 249 -26.23 -32.45 13.82
CA SER A 249 -24.80 -32.80 13.89
C SER A 249 -24.47 -34.03 13.03
N ALA A 250 -25.33 -35.05 13.03
CA ALA A 250 -25.17 -36.22 12.17
C ALA A 250 -25.29 -35.84 10.68
N LEU A 251 -26.28 -35.01 10.33
CA LEU A 251 -26.50 -34.54 8.96
C LEU A 251 -25.32 -33.69 8.44
N LEU A 252 -24.75 -32.84 9.30
CA LEU A 252 -23.61 -31.98 8.98
C LEU A 252 -22.27 -32.73 9.00
N GLY A 253 -22.26 -33.98 9.49
CA GLY A 253 -21.05 -34.78 9.62
C GLY A 253 -20.02 -34.14 10.55
N THR A 254 -20.45 -33.56 11.68
CA THR A 254 -19.53 -33.02 12.71
C THR A 254 -18.92 -34.14 13.57
N GLY A 255 -19.51 -35.33 13.55
CA GLY A 255 -19.12 -36.47 14.40
C GLY A 255 -19.55 -36.33 15.86
N GLU A 256 -20.26 -35.25 16.18
CA GLU A 256 -20.70 -34.94 17.55
C GLU A 256 -22.00 -35.65 17.93
N ASP A 257 -22.69 -36.27 16.97
CA ASP A 257 -23.91 -37.06 17.16
C ASP A 257 -23.72 -38.27 18.08
N ARG A 258 -22.45 -38.69 18.25
CA ARG A 258 -22.05 -39.83 19.10
C ARG A 258 -21.65 -39.41 20.52
N LEU A 259 -21.59 -38.11 20.79
CA LEU A 259 -21.23 -37.58 22.10
C LEU A 259 -22.39 -37.74 23.09
N ARG A 260 -22.07 -38.04 24.34
CA ARG A 260 -23.05 -38.04 25.43
C ARG A 260 -23.10 -36.64 26.03
N VAL A 261 -24.03 -35.83 25.55
CA VAL A 261 -24.19 -34.43 25.99
C VAL A 261 -25.43 -34.22 26.86
N ARG A 262 -25.37 -33.26 27.79
CA ARG A 262 -26.53 -32.84 28.60
C ARG A 262 -27.23 -31.62 28.03
N SER A 263 -26.57 -30.90 27.11
CA SER A 263 -27.08 -29.72 26.44
C SER A 263 -26.52 -29.64 25.01
N ALA A 264 -27.26 -28.97 24.10
CA ALA A 264 -26.75 -28.65 22.77
C ALA A 264 -25.55 -27.67 22.81
N THR A 265 -25.35 -26.98 23.93
CA THR A 265 -24.16 -26.13 24.17
C THR A 265 -22.88 -26.96 24.16
N GLU A 266 -22.90 -28.23 24.55
CA GLU A 266 -21.72 -29.11 24.59
C GLU A 266 -21.25 -29.61 23.21
N LEU A 267 -21.84 -29.11 22.11
CA LEU A 267 -21.52 -29.48 20.73
C LEU A 267 -20.78 -28.33 20.01
N PRO A 268 -19.45 -28.18 20.19
CA PRO A 268 -18.69 -27.02 19.73
C PRO A 268 -18.77 -26.78 18.21
N GLN A 269 -18.67 -27.79 17.37
CA GLN A 269 -18.71 -27.61 15.90
C GLN A 269 -20.11 -27.20 15.44
N LEU A 270 -21.17 -27.79 16.00
CA LEU A 270 -22.53 -27.34 15.73
C LEU A 270 -22.74 -25.89 16.16
N ASN A 271 -22.25 -25.50 17.34
CA ASN A 271 -22.40 -24.14 17.83
C ASN A 271 -21.62 -23.11 16.99
N LEU A 272 -20.43 -23.48 16.47
CA LEU A 272 -19.71 -22.69 15.48
C LEU A 272 -20.56 -22.45 14.23
N LEU A 273 -21.13 -23.50 13.64
CA LEU A 273 -21.96 -23.39 12.43
C LEU A 273 -23.25 -22.59 12.67
N LEU A 274 -23.87 -22.71 13.84
CA LEU A 274 -25.03 -21.91 14.22
C LEU A 274 -24.68 -20.42 14.40
N ALA A 275 -23.54 -20.12 15.04
CA ALA A 275 -23.03 -18.76 15.20
C ALA A 275 -22.73 -18.13 13.84
N TRP A 276 -22.07 -18.88 12.97
CA TRP A 276 -21.74 -18.47 11.61
C TRP A 276 -23.00 -18.21 10.77
N ALA A 277 -23.95 -19.15 10.78
CA ALA A 277 -25.23 -19.00 10.07
C ALA A 277 -26.04 -17.80 10.57
N LYS A 278 -25.97 -17.47 11.86
CA LYS A 278 -26.59 -16.26 12.43
C LYS A 278 -25.89 -14.99 11.93
N LYS A 279 -24.55 -14.93 11.95
CA LYS A 279 -23.77 -13.78 11.45
C LYS A 279 -24.01 -13.52 9.97
N LEU A 280 -24.04 -14.58 9.17
CA LEU A 280 -24.38 -14.55 7.75
C LEU A 280 -25.87 -14.29 7.46
N ARG A 281 -26.71 -14.17 8.51
CA ARG A 281 -28.16 -14.01 8.40
C ARG A 281 -28.82 -15.10 7.56
N LEU A 282 -28.30 -16.33 7.60
CA LEU A 282 -28.94 -17.52 7.01
C LEU A 282 -30.07 -18.01 7.91
N THR A 283 -29.89 -17.86 9.23
CA THR A 283 -30.87 -18.21 10.25
C THR A 283 -31.15 -17.03 11.18
N ARG A 284 -32.29 -17.07 11.86
CA ARG A 284 -32.68 -16.13 12.92
C ARG A 284 -33.52 -16.81 13.98
N THR A 285 -33.52 -16.29 15.20
CA THR A 285 -34.40 -16.77 16.27
C THR A 285 -35.61 -15.84 16.41
N SER A 286 -36.81 -16.42 16.53
CA SER A 286 -38.05 -15.66 16.74
C SER A 286 -39.12 -16.56 17.35
N LYS A 287 -39.82 -16.07 18.38
CA LYS A 287 -40.92 -16.78 19.07
C LYS A 287 -40.55 -18.22 19.47
N GLY A 288 -39.37 -18.41 20.07
CA GLY A 288 -38.91 -19.73 20.52
C GLY A 288 -38.56 -20.71 19.40
N ARG A 289 -38.30 -20.23 18.18
CA ARG A 289 -37.92 -21.07 17.03
C ARG A 289 -36.71 -20.53 16.30
N LEU A 290 -35.90 -21.43 15.77
CA LEU A 290 -34.87 -21.14 14.76
C LEU A 290 -35.52 -21.17 13.37
N LEU A 291 -35.41 -20.08 12.64
CA LEU A 291 -36.05 -19.88 11.33
C LEU A 291 -34.99 -19.62 10.25
N ARG A 292 -35.22 -20.12 9.04
CA ARG A 292 -34.44 -19.71 7.86
C ARG A 292 -34.82 -18.29 7.43
N VAL A 293 -33.83 -17.51 7.02
CA VAL A 293 -34.06 -16.17 6.48
C VAL A 293 -34.32 -16.26 4.98
N ALA A 294 -35.54 -15.90 4.54
CA ALA A 294 -35.94 -16.00 3.13
C ALA A 294 -35.05 -15.18 2.18
N LYS A 295 -34.56 -14.02 2.63
CA LYS A 295 -33.67 -13.15 1.85
C LYS A 295 -32.27 -13.74 1.62
N ALA A 296 -31.88 -14.80 2.34
CA ALA A 296 -30.60 -15.46 2.15
C ALA A 296 -30.60 -16.46 0.97
N ALA A 297 -31.73 -16.67 0.30
CA ALA A 297 -31.84 -17.64 -0.80
C ALA A 297 -30.86 -17.40 -1.96
N PRO A 298 -30.57 -16.17 -2.42
CA PRO A 298 -29.55 -15.94 -3.45
C PRO A 298 -28.16 -16.35 -2.98
N LEU A 299 -27.77 -15.96 -1.76
CA LEU A 299 -26.47 -16.30 -1.18
C LEU A 299 -26.27 -17.81 -1.04
N LEU A 300 -27.32 -18.55 -0.66
CA LEU A 300 -27.27 -20.02 -0.54
C LEU A 300 -27.16 -20.75 -1.89
N ARG A 301 -27.41 -20.08 -3.02
CA ARG A 301 -27.25 -20.65 -4.37
C ARG A 301 -25.91 -20.31 -5.01
N ASP A 302 -25.13 -19.46 -4.36
CA ASP A 302 -23.83 -18.98 -4.83
C ASP A 302 -22.75 -19.38 -3.81
N PRO A 303 -22.13 -20.56 -3.98
CA PRO A 303 -21.12 -21.06 -3.05
C PRO A 303 -19.91 -20.14 -2.91
N GLU A 304 -19.54 -19.43 -3.97
CA GLU A 304 -18.40 -18.51 -3.94
C GLU A 304 -18.73 -17.26 -3.12
N ALA A 305 -19.89 -16.65 -3.37
CA ALA A 305 -20.34 -15.52 -2.55
C ALA A 305 -20.54 -15.92 -1.08
N LEU A 306 -21.07 -17.11 -0.82
CA LEU A 306 -21.21 -17.64 0.54
C LEU A 306 -19.86 -17.87 1.20
N TRP A 307 -18.89 -18.43 0.48
CA TRP A 307 -17.52 -18.61 0.97
C TRP A 307 -16.86 -17.28 1.35
N ARG A 308 -16.92 -16.29 0.45
CA ARG A 308 -16.34 -14.95 0.68
C ARG A 308 -16.93 -14.29 1.91
N ARG A 309 -18.26 -14.30 2.02
CA ARG A 309 -18.98 -13.77 3.20
C ARG A 309 -18.65 -14.57 4.47
N ALA A 310 -18.45 -15.88 4.36
CA ALA A 310 -18.09 -16.71 5.50
C ALA A 310 -16.72 -16.32 6.05
N LEU A 311 -15.70 -16.17 5.18
CA LEU A 311 -14.37 -15.70 5.56
C LEU A 311 -14.43 -14.29 6.19
N GLU A 312 -15.17 -13.36 5.58
CA GLU A 312 -15.30 -11.98 6.05
C GLU A 312 -15.82 -11.86 7.48
N VAL A 313 -16.77 -12.71 7.90
CA VAL A 313 -17.35 -12.66 9.25
C VAL A 313 -16.61 -13.51 10.28
N LEU A 314 -15.61 -14.31 9.86
CA LEU A 314 -14.85 -15.18 10.75
C LEU A 314 -14.14 -14.43 11.90
N PRO A 315 -13.56 -13.22 11.72
CA PRO A 315 -12.98 -12.44 12.82
C PRO A 315 -13.97 -12.19 13.96
N GLU A 316 -15.28 -12.13 13.69
CA GLU A 316 -16.31 -11.93 14.71
C GLU A 316 -16.71 -13.21 15.47
N LEU A 317 -16.12 -14.36 15.14
CA LEU A 317 -16.44 -15.67 15.70
C LEU A 317 -15.38 -16.18 16.70
N GLY A 318 -14.38 -15.36 17.05
CA GLY A 318 -13.24 -15.75 17.88
C GLY A 318 -13.59 -16.53 19.14
N ARG A 319 -14.57 -16.05 19.93
CA ARG A 319 -15.03 -16.77 21.14
C ARG A 319 -15.54 -18.19 20.88
N VAL A 320 -16.21 -18.43 19.75
CA VAL A 320 -16.77 -19.76 19.42
C VAL A 320 -15.72 -20.66 18.78
N VAL A 321 -14.70 -20.07 18.14
CA VAL A 321 -13.55 -20.80 17.57
C VAL A 321 -12.60 -21.29 18.67
N THR A 322 -12.33 -20.44 19.66
CA THR A 322 -11.31 -20.67 20.71
C THR A 322 -11.83 -21.40 21.95
N VAL A 323 -13.12 -21.29 22.28
CA VAL A 323 -13.68 -21.90 23.49
C VAL A 323 -14.31 -23.27 23.20
N PRO A 324 -13.77 -24.38 23.76
CA PRO A 324 -14.55 -25.58 23.92
C PRO A 324 -15.61 -25.30 25.00
N VAL A 325 -16.87 -25.34 24.59
CA VAL A 325 -18.01 -24.89 25.38
C VAL A 325 -18.02 -25.52 26.79
N GLU A 326 -18.24 -24.67 27.80
CA GLU A 326 -18.36 -24.97 29.23
C GLU A 326 -17.08 -25.44 29.95
N THR A 327 -16.13 -24.51 30.13
CA THR A 327 -15.23 -24.57 31.30
C THR A 327 -15.40 -23.31 32.13
N TRP A 328 -15.35 -23.42 33.47
CA TRP A 328 -15.35 -22.30 34.43
C TRP A 328 -14.09 -21.41 34.32
N ARG A 329 -13.45 -21.36 33.15
CA ARG A 329 -12.18 -20.66 32.90
C ARG A 329 -12.45 -19.22 32.45
N PRO A 330 -11.49 -18.31 32.70
CA PRO A 330 -11.46 -17.00 32.02
C PRO A 330 -11.54 -17.18 30.49
N ASP A 331 -12.08 -16.19 29.79
CA ASP A 331 -12.09 -16.17 28.32
C ASP A 331 -10.63 -16.31 27.81
N PRO A 332 -10.34 -17.19 26.81
CA PRO A 332 -8.99 -17.34 26.28
C PRO A 332 -8.47 -16.02 25.72
N ILE A 333 -7.18 -15.73 25.94
CA ILE A 333 -6.55 -14.47 25.51
C ILE A 333 -6.75 -14.23 24.00
N LEU A 334 -6.51 -15.25 23.18
CA LEU A 334 -6.67 -15.14 21.73
C LEU A 334 -8.14 -14.88 21.32
N ALA A 335 -9.13 -15.27 22.13
CA ALA A 335 -10.54 -15.05 21.82
C ALA A 335 -10.92 -13.56 21.80
N GLU A 336 -10.29 -12.77 22.66
CA GLU A 336 -10.57 -11.35 22.85
C GLU A 336 -9.92 -10.46 21.77
N VAL A 337 -8.80 -10.91 21.19
CA VAL A 337 -8.06 -10.20 20.12
C VAL A 337 -8.14 -10.92 18.77
N PHE A 338 -9.07 -11.86 18.64
CA PHE A 338 -9.18 -12.71 17.45
C PHE A 338 -9.44 -11.88 16.18
N GLY A 339 -10.18 -10.77 16.34
CA GLY A 339 -10.55 -9.88 15.25
C GLY A 339 -9.34 -9.24 14.57
N GLU A 340 -8.32 -8.98 15.36
CA GLU A 340 -7.07 -8.31 15.03
C GLU A 340 -6.02 -9.33 14.58
N ILE A 341 -5.89 -10.44 15.32
CA ILE A 341 -4.86 -11.46 15.06
C ILE A 341 -5.13 -12.27 13.79
N LEU A 342 -6.37 -12.66 13.50
CA LEU A 342 -6.66 -13.49 12.33
C LEU A 342 -6.23 -12.81 11.00
N PRO A 343 -6.60 -11.53 10.74
CA PRO A 343 -6.09 -10.79 9.59
C PRO A 343 -4.57 -10.76 9.48
N ASP A 344 -3.86 -10.59 10.60
CA ASP A 344 -2.40 -10.50 10.63
C ASP A 344 -1.73 -11.85 10.33
N VAL A 345 -2.24 -12.93 10.92
CA VAL A 345 -1.77 -14.30 10.62
C VAL A 345 -1.94 -14.62 9.14
N LEU A 346 -3.10 -14.29 8.56
CA LEU A 346 -3.35 -14.51 7.13
C LEU A 346 -2.44 -13.65 6.23
N ASN A 347 -2.14 -12.42 6.65
CA ASN A 347 -1.21 -11.53 5.95
C ASN A 347 0.22 -12.07 6.01
N SER A 348 0.66 -12.60 7.15
CA SER A 348 2.00 -13.20 7.29
C SER A 348 2.23 -14.40 6.37
N MET A 349 1.15 -15.09 5.97
CA MET A 349 1.21 -16.23 5.06
C MET A 349 1.06 -15.82 3.58
N TYR A 350 0.73 -14.56 3.28
CA TYR A 350 0.41 -14.12 1.93
C TYR A 350 1.65 -14.13 1.02
N GLY A 351 1.56 -14.82 -0.12
CA GLY A 351 2.67 -15.00 -1.06
C GLY A 351 3.76 -15.98 -0.61
N LEU A 352 3.59 -16.64 0.55
CA LEU A 352 4.53 -17.65 1.04
C LEU A 352 4.07 -19.08 0.74
N GLY A 353 5.03 -20.00 0.73
CA GLY A 353 4.80 -21.44 0.64
C GLY A 353 4.28 -22.06 1.94
N GLU A 354 4.65 -23.31 2.20
CA GLU A 354 4.36 -23.97 3.47
C GLU A 354 5.09 -23.26 4.62
N MET A 355 4.36 -22.82 5.62
CA MET A 355 4.88 -22.12 6.80
C MET A 355 4.78 -23.01 8.05
N PRO A 356 5.85 -23.15 8.84
CA PRO A 356 5.78 -23.84 10.13
C PRO A 356 4.82 -23.13 11.09
N VAL A 357 3.84 -23.85 11.62
CA VAL A 357 2.85 -23.27 12.56
C VAL A 357 3.54 -22.64 13.78
N VAL A 358 4.65 -23.22 14.24
CA VAL A 358 5.43 -22.70 15.38
C VAL A 358 5.97 -21.28 15.15
N ARG A 359 6.22 -20.87 13.90
CA ARG A 359 6.62 -19.49 13.59
C ARG A 359 5.48 -18.51 13.87
N LEU A 360 4.26 -18.90 13.51
CA LEU A 360 3.06 -18.10 13.77
C LEU A 360 2.68 -18.12 15.25
N GLU A 361 2.94 -19.22 15.96
CA GLU A 361 2.70 -19.31 17.41
C GLU A 361 3.48 -18.24 18.20
N GLU A 362 4.76 -18.03 17.88
CA GLU A 362 5.57 -17.04 18.61
C GLU A 362 5.18 -15.60 18.26
N THR A 363 4.86 -15.27 16.99
CA THR A 363 4.40 -13.91 16.63
C THR A 363 3.01 -13.62 17.21
N VAL A 364 2.09 -14.58 17.19
CA VAL A 364 0.77 -14.46 17.81
C VAL A 364 0.89 -14.28 19.32
N TRP A 365 1.80 -15.01 19.98
CA TRP A 365 2.04 -14.85 21.40
C TRP A 365 2.55 -13.44 21.73
N LEU A 366 3.53 -12.92 20.99
CA LEU A 366 4.03 -11.55 21.18
C LEU A 366 2.91 -10.51 21.00
N ALA A 367 2.10 -10.64 19.94
CA ALA A 367 0.96 -9.76 19.73
C ALA A 367 -0.05 -9.83 20.89
N CYS A 368 -0.31 -11.02 21.44
CA CYS A 368 -1.17 -11.15 22.63
C CYS A 368 -0.59 -10.41 23.85
N GLN A 369 0.74 -10.37 24.03
CA GLN A 369 1.38 -9.63 25.12
C GLN A 369 1.26 -8.10 24.94
N GLU A 370 1.15 -7.60 23.71
CA GLU A 370 0.94 -6.18 23.45
C GLU A 370 -0.49 -5.72 23.81
N TYR A 371 -1.49 -6.56 23.52
CA TYR A 371 -2.88 -6.26 23.85
C TYR A 371 -3.22 -6.45 25.34
N PHE A 372 -2.46 -7.26 26.07
CA PHE A 372 -2.73 -7.59 27.48
C PHE A 372 -1.56 -7.27 28.40
N VAL A 373 -1.82 -6.52 29.47
CA VAL A 373 -0.86 -6.35 30.55
C VAL A 373 -0.78 -7.64 31.37
N LEU A 374 0.15 -8.52 31.01
CA LEU A 374 0.40 -9.77 31.73
C LEU A 374 1.41 -9.51 32.88
N ASP A 375 1.16 -10.08 34.05
CA ASP A 375 2.12 -10.05 35.15
C ASP A 375 3.26 -11.05 34.85
N HIS A 376 4.48 -10.54 34.77
CA HIS A 376 5.67 -11.32 34.40
C HIS A 376 6.32 -12.02 35.60
N GLU A 377 5.82 -11.80 36.82
CA GLU A 377 6.36 -12.44 38.03
C GLU A 377 5.96 -13.94 38.16
N GLU A 378 4.96 -14.40 37.40
CA GLU A 378 4.49 -15.80 37.41
C GLU A 378 4.81 -16.55 36.10
N GLU A 379 6.08 -16.91 35.87
CA GLU A 379 6.55 -17.63 34.67
C GLU A 379 5.69 -18.86 34.28
N ARG A 380 5.18 -19.61 35.26
CA ARG A 380 4.32 -20.79 35.02
C ARG A 380 2.97 -20.43 34.41
N LEU A 381 2.41 -19.29 34.78
CA LEU A 381 1.13 -18.82 34.27
C LEU A 381 1.28 -18.30 32.84
N LEU A 382 2.37 -17.59 32.55
CA LEU A 382 2.73 -17.18 31.19
C LEU A 382 2.91 -18.36 30.25
N ASP A 383 3.65 -19.41 30.66
CA ASP A 383 3.82 -20.60 29.82
C ASP A 383 2.50 -21.37 29.62
N LEU A 384 1.59 -21.36 30.61
CA LEU A 384 0.25 -21.92 30.43
C LEU A 384 -0.53 -21.15 29.35
N TRP A 385 -0.58 -19.83 29.44
CA TRP A 385 -1.30 -18.97 28.49
C TRP A 385 -0.73 -19.05 27.08
N ARG A 386 0.60 -19.10 26.94
CA ARG A 386 1.26 -19.30 25.65
C ARG A 386 0.83 -20.62 24.99
N ARG A 387 0.82 -21.71 25.77
CA ARG A 387 0.34 -23.02 25.28
C ARG A 387 -1.16 -23.01 24.96
N GLU A 388 -1.96 -22.21 25.65
CA GLU A 388 -3.38 -22.03 25.33
C GLU A 388 -3.57 -21.25 24.03
N ALA A 389 -2.85 -20.14 23.83
CA ALA A 389 -2.84 -19.38 22.58
C ALA A 389 -2.41 -20.25 21.38
N ALA A 390 -1.36 -21.07 21.54
CA ALA A 390 -0.94 -22.02 20.49
C ALA A 390 -2.03 -23.04 20.13
N ARG A 391 -2.75 -23.58 21.13
CA ARG A 391 -3.89 -24.49 20.88
C ARG A 391 -5.05 -23.77 20.17
N ASP A 392 -5.33 -22.53 20.55
CA ASP A 392 -6.37 -21.72 19.92
C ASP A 392 -6.04 -21.38 18.48
N LEU A 393 -4.78 -21.08 18.19
CA LEU A 393 -4.27 -20.91 16.84
C LEU A 393 -4.41 -22.20 16.02
N GLY A 394 -4.11 -23.36 16.61
CA GLY A 394 -4.38 -24.67 15.98
C GLY A 394 -5.85 -24.86 15.62
N ARG A 395 -6.78 -24.54 16.53
CA ARG A 395 -8.23 -24.57 16.26
C ARG A 395 -8.64 -23.61 15.14
N MET A 396 -8.08 -22.41 15.11
CA MET A 396 -8.30 -21.45 14.05
C MET A 396 -7.92 -22.02 12.68
N PHE A 397 -6.76 -22.70 12.59
CA PHE A 397 -6.32 -23.36 11.37
C PHE A 397 -7.20 -24.53 10.96
N GLU A 398 -7.70 -25.34 11.89
CA GLU A 398 -8.69 -26.39 11.59
C GLU A 398 -9.96 -25.79 10.96
N VAL A 399 -10.46 -24.67 11.51
CA VAL A 399 -11.63 -23.96 10.99
C VAL A 399 -11.37 -23.38 9.59
N LEU A 400 -10.22 -22.74 9.39
CA LEU A 400 -9.80 -22.23 8.08
C LEU A 400 -9.62 -23.36 7.06
N SER A 401 -9.17 -24.54 7.51
CA SER A 401 -8.99 -25.70 6.64
C SER A 401 -10.34 -26.30 6.22
N ASP A 402 -11.30 -26.43 7.14
CA ASP A 402 -12.66 -26.84 6.82
C ASP A 402 -13.39 -25.81 5.92
N LEU A 403 -13.06 -24.53 6.05
CA LEU A 403 -13.48 -23.48 5.12
C LEU A 403 -12.79 -23.59 3.75
N GLY A 404 -11.65 -24.27 3.66
CA GLY A 404 -10.85 -24.40 2.43
C GLY A 404 -9.94 -23.21 2.16
N ALA A 405 -9.71 -22.34 3.15
CA ALA A 405 -8.83 -21.19 3.05
C ALA A 405 -7.35 -21.56 3.26
N VAL A 406 -7.08 -22.59 4.08
CA VAL A 406 -5.72 -23.11 4.31
C VAL A 406 -5.65 -24.61 4.09
N GLU A 407 -4.47 -25.10 3.77
CA GLU A 407 -4.12 -26.51 3.81
C GLU A 407 -3.15 -26.76 4.97
N LEU A 408 -3.36 -27.87 5.68
CA LEU A 408 -2.53 -28.31 6.79
C LEU A 408 -1.78 -29.57 6.38
N THR A 409 -0.46 -29.51 6.44
CA THR A 409 0.45 -30.60 6.12
C THR A 409 1.41 -30.84 7.28
N ARG A 410 2.27 -31.85 7.16
CA ARG A 410 3.36 -32.09 8.11
C ARG A 410 4.64 -32.38 7.36
N GLY A 411 5.76 -31.88 7.87
CA GLY A 411 7.06 -32.07 7.25
C GLY A 411 8.15 -31.23 7.91
N PRO A 412 9.38 -31.24 7.36
CA PRO A 412 10.44 -30.38 7.82
C PRO A 412 10.16 -28.91 7.47
N ALA A 413 10.65 -27.98 8.29
CA ALA A 413 10.60 -26.56 7.96
C ALA A 413 11.56 -26.23 6.80
N ASP A 414 11.13 -25.32 5.91
CA ASP A 414 12.03 -24.71 4.94
C ASP A 414 13.14 -23.91 5.68
N PRO A 415 14.42 -24.05 5.31
CA PRO A 415 15.53 -23.28 5.90
C PRO A 415 15.32 -21.77 5.92
N LEU A 416 14.51 -21.22 5.00
CA LEU A 416 14.10 -19.80 5.00
C LEU A 416 13.54 -19.37 6.35
N TYR A 417 12.75 -20.21 7.03
CA TYR A 417 12.16 -19.89 8.31
C TYR A 417 13.12 -19.99 9.49
N ALA A 418 14.41 -20.24 9.26
CA ALA A 418 15.44 -20.16 10.28
C ALA A 418 16.51 -19.10 9.96
N SER A 419 16.54 -18.56 8.73
CA SER A 419 17.65 -17.71 8.28
C SER A 419 17.73 -16.36 8.98
N ASP A 420 16.61 -15.80 9.41
CA ASP A 420 16.51 -14.54 10.15
C ASP A 420 16.95 -14.67 11.62
N LEU A 421 16.93 -15.87 12.21
CA LEU A 421 17.20 -16.08 13.65
C LEU A 421 18.65 -15.79 14.07
N ASP A 422 19.56 -15.70 13.10
CA ASP A 422 20.98 -15.43 13.32
C ASP A 422 21.36 -13.97 12.97
N HIS A 423 20.38 -13.14 12.57
CA HIS A 423 20.61 -11.72 12.29
C HIS A 423 20.59 -10.89 13.59
N ASP A 424 21.52 -9.95 13.73
CA ASP A 424 21.62 -9.09 14.93
C ASP A 424 20.39 -8.18 15.10
N ASP A 425 19.72 -7.81 14.00
CA ASP A 425 18.55 -6.92 13.97
C ASP A 425 17.20 -7.66 14.04
N GLN A 426 17.20 -8.95 14.39
CA GLN A 426 15.96 -9.72 14.46
C GLN A 426 15.04 -9.20 15.58
N PRO A 427 13.72 -9.05 15.33
CA PRO A 427 12.82 -8.36 16.26
C PRO A 427 12.32 -9.23 17.43
N LEU A 428 12.61 -10.54 17.44
CA LEU A 428 12.06 -11.45 18.44
C LEU A 428 12.90 -11.43 19.73
N PRO A 429 12.29 -11.66 20.91
CA PRO A 429 13.03 -11.85 22.15
C PRO A 429 14.01 -13.04 22.08
N PRO A 430 15.18 -12.98 22.76
CA PRO A 430 16.19 -14.05 22.70
C PRO A 430 15.67 -15.44 23.09
N ASP A 431 14.75 -15.51 24.05
CA ASP A 431 14.11 -16.76 24.48
C ASP A 431 13.15 -17.32 23.42
N ALA A 432 12.47 -16.45 22.65
CA ALA A 432 11.66 -16.87 21.50
C ALA A 432 12.52 -17.42 20.37
N VAL A 433 13.66 -16.78 20.10
CA VAL A 433 14.66 -17.26 19.12
C VAL A 433 15.18 -18.65 19.47
N GLU A 434 15.54 -18.89 20.74
CA GLU A 434 16.02 -20.21 21.18
C GLU A 434 14.95 -21.30 21.05
N ARG A 435 13.69 -20.98 21.40
CA ARG A 435 12.55 -21.89 21.22
C ARG A 435 12.31 -22.21 19.74
N LEU A 436 12.28 -21.19 18.88
CA LEU A 436 12.09 -21.38 17.44
C LEU A 436 13.20 -22.21 16.82
N ARG A 437 14.47 -21.90 17.14
CA ARG A 437 15.61 -22.67 16.63
C ARG A 437 15.50 -24.15 17.01
N THR A 438 15.09 -24.44 18.25
CA THR A 438 14.88 -25.81 18.71
C THR A 438 13.71 -26.47 17.97
N ALA A 439 12.57 -25.79 17.87
CA ALA A 439 11.37 -26.35 17.26
C ALA A 439 11.54 -26.58 15.75
N LEU A 440 12.13 -25.64 15.02
CA LEU A 440 12.31 -25.72 13.56
C LEU A 440 13.27 -26.84 13.13
N ALA A 441 14.10 -27.37 14.04
CA ALA A 441 14.96 -28.50 13.78
C ALA A 441 14.23 -29.85 13.75
N GLU A 442 12.98 -29.91 14.21
CA GLU A 442 12.18 -31.13 14.19
C GLU A 442 11.79 -31.54 12.74
N PRO A 443 11.90 -32.82 12.37
CA PRO A 443 11.69 -33.28 10.99
C PRO A 443 10.21 -33.42 10.59
N ASP A 444 9.29 -33.39 11.55
CA ASP A 444 7.84 -33.59 11.34
C ASP A 444 7.05 -32.52 12.10
N LEU A 445 7.04 -31.31 11.55
CA LEU A 445 6.34 -30.15 12.10
C LEU A 445 4.97 -29.96 11.44
N PRO A 446 3.96 -29.44 12.16
CA PRO A 446 2.77 -28.91 11.53
C PRO A 446 3.11 -27.74 10.61
N LEU A 447 2.69 -27.84 9.36
CA LEU A 447 2.86 -26.81 8.34
C LEU A 447 1.49 -26.32 7.88
N VAL A 448 1.42 -25.04 7.51
CA VAL A 448 0.21 -24.40 6.99
C VAL A 448 0.53 -23.57 5.76
N ARG A 449 -0.34 -23.59 4.76
CA ARG A 449 -0.27 -22.68 3.61
C ARG A 449 -1.65 -22.18 3.23
N LEU A 450 -1.73 -20.99 2.63
CA LEU A 450 -2.96 -20.54 1.99
C LEU A 450 -3.25 -21.43 0.77
N THR A 451 -4.50 -21.86 0.62
CA THR A 451 -4.96 -22.44 -0.66
C THR A 451 -5.10 -21.31 -1.69
N PRO A 452 -5.20 -21.58 -3.00
CA PRO A 452 -5.48 -20.53 -3.97
C PRO A 452 -6.77 -19.73 -3.66
N LEU A 453 -7.77 -20.40 -3.08
CA LEU A 453 -9.00 -19.75 -2.64
C LEU A 453 -8.74 -18.84 -1.42
N GLY A 454 -7.93 -19.30 -0.46
CA GLY A 454 -7.45 -18.49 0.66
C GLY A 454 -6.65 -17.27 0.22
N VAL A 455 -5.68 -17.45 -0.68
CA VAL A 455 -4.91 -16.33 -1.28
C VAL A 455 -5.85 -15.32 -1.91
N ARG A 456 -6.85 -15.77 -2.70
CA ARG A 456 -7.84 -14.86 -3.27
C ARG A 456 -8.61 -14.09 -2.19
N GLY A 457 -9.07 -14.75 -1.14
CA GLY A 457 -9.80 -14.10 -0.04
C GLY A 457 -8.95 -13.07 0.73
N VAL A 458 -7.69 -13.39 1.01
CA VAL A 458 -6.74 -12.46 1.65
C VAL A 458 -6.44 -11.28 0.73
N ARG A 459 -6.20 -11.53 -0.57
CA ARG A 459 -5.99 -10.47 -1.57
C ARG A 459 -7.17 -9.52 -1.65
N ASP A 460 -8.39 -10.03 -1.77
CA ASP A 460 -9.60 -9.20 -1.84
C ASP A 460 -9.72 -8.29 -0.60
N ARG A 461 -9.36 -8.79 0.58
CA ARG A 461 -9.32 -7.99 1.82
C ARG A 461 -8.20 -6.93 1.80
N LEU A 462 -6.98 -7.30 1.42
CA LEU A 462 -5.85 -6.38 1.30
C LEU A 462 -6.17 -5.20 0.37
N LEU A 463 -6.80 -5.48 -0.78
CA LEU A 463 -7.25 -4.45 -1.72
C LEU A 463 -8.36 -3.57 -1.12
N ALA A 464 -9.33 -4.16 -0.40
CA ALA A 464 -10.37 -3.40 0.28
C ALA A 464 -9.83 -2.50 1.41
N GLU A 465 -8.67 -2.85 1.98
CA GLU A 465 -7.93 -2.04 2.95
C GLU A 465 -7.08 -0.93 2.30
N GLY A 466 -7.03 -0.85 0.96
CA GLY A 466 -6.22 0.12 0.22
C GLY A 466 -4.74 -0.26 0.11
N ARG A 467 -4.38 -1.53 0.32
CA ARG A 467 -3.00 -2.02 0.19
C ARG A 467 -2.72 -2.48 -1.25
N ASP A 468 -1.46 -2.37 -1.68
CA ASP A 468 -1.04 -2.97 -2.96
C ASP A 468 -0.87 -4.48 -2.81
N ALA A 469 -1.63 -5.26 -3.60
CA ALA A 469 -1.59 -6.72 -3.62
C ALA A 469 -1.62 -7.22 -5.08
N PRO A 470 -0.47 -7.22 -5.77
CA PRO A 470 -0.40 -7.49 -7.20
C PRO A 470 -0.82 -8.93 -7.56
N LEU A 471 -1.35 -9.09 -8.77
CA LEU A 471 -1.75 -10.38 -9.34
C LEU A 471 -1.07 -10.59 -10.69
N ILE A 472 -0.37 -11.72 -10.82
CA ILE A 472 0.24 -12.11 -12.09
C ILE A 472 -0.86 -12.34 -13.14
N GLY A 473 -0.70 -11.70 -14.29
CA GLY A 473 -1.63 -11.66 -15.42
C GLY A 473 -2.57 -10.45 -15.42
N GLU A 474 -2.60 -9.62 -14.37
CA GLU A 474 -3.49 -8.45 -14.33
C GLU A 474 -3.07 -7.34 -15.30
N LEU A 475 -1.81 -7.34 -15.76
CA LEU A 475 -1.27 -6.37 -16.71
C LEU A 475 -1.27 -6.89 -18.15
N ALA A 476 -1.85 -8.06 -18.44
CA ALA A 476 -1.79 -8.71 -19.76
C ALA A 476 -2.31 -7.84 -20.94
N THR A 477 -3.12 -6.82 -20.67
CA THR A 477 -3.64 -5.88 -21.68
C THR A 477 -3.21 -4.44 -21.44
N ALA A 478 -2.30 -4.20 -20.49
CA ALA A 478 -1.84 -2.86 -20.15
C ALA A 478 -1.05 -2.22 -21.30
N PRO A 479 -1.08 -0.88 -21.43
CA PRO A 479 -0.19 -0.16 -22.32
C PRO A 479 1.30 -0.44 -22.02
N PRO A 480 2.17 -0.56 -23.04
CA PRO A 480 3.58 -0.90 -22.85
C PRO A 480 4.35 -0.06 -21.83
N ALA A 481 4.20 1.26 -21.86
CA ALA A 481 4.91 2.17 -20.93
C ALA A 481 4.42 2.02 -19.48
N GLU A 482 3.13 1.80 -19.31
CA GLU A 482 2.50 1.60 -18.00
C GLU A 482 2.91 0.25 -17.41
N LEU A 483 2.87 -0.83 -18.22
CA LEU A 483 3.37 -2.16 -17.86
C LEU A 483 4.81 -2.10 -17.36
N LEU A 484 5.74 -1.63 -18.21
CA LEU A 484 7.16 -1.62 -17.86
C LEU A 484 7.46 -0.72 -16.65
N GLY A 485 6.69 0.36 -16.50
CA GLY A 485 6.76 1.24 -15.35
C GLY A 485 6.40 0.58 -14.03
N VAL A 486 5.30 -0.20 -14.01
CA VAL A 486 4.87 -0.97 -12.83
C VAL A 486 5.87 -2.09 -12.54
N LEU A 487 6.28 -2.85 -13.55
CA LEU A 487 7.23 -3.94 -13.37
C LEU A 487 8.57 -3.45 -12.78
N ALA A 488 9.06 -2.31 -13.25
CA ALA A 488 10.32 -1.75 -12.78
C ALA A 488 10.30 -1.27 -11.32
N GLN A 489 9.12 -1.05 -10.74
CA GLN A 489 8.98 -0.44 -9.40
C GLN A 489 8.34 -1.34 -8.37
N HIS A 490 7.43 -2.23 -8.78
CA HIS A 490 6.54 -2.95 -7.87
C HIS A 490 6.68 -4.47 -7.95
N TYR A 491 7.49 -4.99 -8.88
CA TYR A 491 7.63 -6.43 -9.08
C TYR A 491 9.08 -6.87 -8.80
N PRO A 492 9.27 -7.94 -8.03
CA PRO A 492 10.53 -8.66 -8.01
C PRO A 492 10.94 -9.11 -9.42
N PRO A 493 12.25 -9.25 -9.73
CA PRO A 493 12.71 -9.59 -11.07
C PRO A 493 12.06 -10.84 -11.65
N GLU A 494 11.95 -11.92 -10.87
CA GLU A 494 11.34 -13.18 -11.29
C GLU A 494 9.87 -13.04 -11.69
N ASP A 495 9.09 -12.27 -10.93
CA ASP A 495 7.68 -12.02 -11.18
C ASP A 495 7.49 -11.06 -12.36
N ALA A 496 8.39 -10.09 -12.51
CA ALA A 496 8.41 -9.20 -13.66
C ALA A 496 8.65 -9.96 -14.97
N VAL A 497 9.51 -10.98 -14.97
CA VAL A 497 9.69 -11.87 -16.12
C VAL A 497 8.39 -12.62 -16.42
N ALA A 498 7.75 -13.22 -15.41
CA ALA A 498 6.50 -13.96 -15.60
C ALA A 498 5.39 -13.09 -16.19
N GLU A 499 5.20 -11.88 -15.67
CA GLU A 499 4.22 -10.92 -16.16
C GLU A 499 4.49 -10.50 -17.61
N LEU A 500 5.76 -10.16 -17.93
CA LEU A 500 6.12 -9.72 -19.27
C LEU A 500 5.93 -10.83 -20.32
N GLN A 501 6.25 -12.07 -19.96
CA GLN A 501 6.01 -13.22 -20.85
C GLN A 501 4.50 -13.46 -21.03
N GLY A 502 3.69 -13.26 -19.98
CA GLY A 502 2.23 -13.31 -20.05
C GLY A 502 1.66 -12.24 -20.99
N TRP A 503 2.20 -11.02 -20.94
CA TRP A 503 1.89 -9.95 -21.89
C TRP A 503 2.29 -10.34 -23.31
N LEU A 504 3.55 -10.72 -23.57
CA LEU A 504 4.01 -11.13 -24.91
C LEU A 504 3.23 -12.32 -25.51
N ALA A 505 2.61 -13.17 -24.69
CA ALA A 505 1.75 -14.26 -25.14
C ALA A 505 0.36 -13.79 -25.62
N TRP A 506 -0.04 -12.56 -25.31
CA TRP A 506 -1.32 -12.00 -25.71
C TRP A 506 -1.34 -11.63 -27.21
N PRO A 507 -2.42 -11.94 -27.95
CA PRO A 507 -2.46 -11.69 -29.38
C PRO A 507 -2.25 -10.21 -29.76
N GLY A 508 -1.29 -9.96 -30.66
CA GLY A 508 -1.00 -8.63 -31.21
C GLY A 508 0.01 -7.81 -30.42
N GLN A 509 0.63 -8.37 -29.39
CA GLN A 509 1.67 -7.72 -28.59
C GLN A 509 3.06 -8.26 -29.01
N ASP A 510 4.07 -7.38 -29.05
CA ASP A 510 5.44 -7.73 -29.41
C ASP A 510 6.50 -6.87 -28.70
N VAL A 511 7.77 -7.27 -28.84
CA VAL A 511 8.91 -6.58 -28.20
C VAL A 511 9.15 -5.17 -28.77
N GLU A 512 8.82 -4.92 -30.04
CA GLU A 512 9.04 -3.59 -30.63
C GLU A 512 8.08 -2.55 -30.03
N MET A 513 6.84 -2.94 -29.69
CA MET A 513 5.92 -2.07 -28.96
C MET A 513 6.49 -1.66 -27.59
N LEU A 514 7.14 -2.59 -26.89
CA LEU A 514 7.80 -2.32 -25.61
C LEU A 514 8.98 -1.35 -25.80
N LEU A 515 9.84 -1.61 -26.79
CA LEU A 515 10.97 -0.74 -27.10
C LEU A 515 10.54 0.67 -27.53
N GLN A 516 9.47 0.77 -28.32
CA GLN A 516 8.92 2.06 -28.71
C GLN A 516 8.44 2.85 -27.48
N ALA A 517 7.80 2.18 -26.51
CA ALA A 517 7.42 2.81 -25.25
C ALA A 517 8.62 3.34 -24.47
N VAL A 518 9.74 2.61 -24.46
CA VAL A 518 11.00 3.08 -23.86
C VAL A 518 11.54 4.30 -24.60
N ARG A 519 11.51 4.31 -25.93
CA ARG A 519 11.99 5.46 -26.74
C ARG A 519 11.15 6.72 -26.52
N ASP A 520 9.84 6.55 -26.36
CA ASP A 520 8.89 7.66 -26.17
C ASP A 520 8.86 8.17 -24.71
N CYS A 521 9.50 7.46 -23.79
CA CYS A 521 9.53 7.86 -22.39
C CYS A 521 10.34 9.16 -22.19
N PRO A 522 9.73 10.23 -21.62
CA PRO A 522 10.40 11.52 -21.49
C PRO A 522 11.33 11.61 -20.27
N PHE A 523 11.53 10.51 -19.53
CA PHE A 523 12.31 10.50 -18.29
C PHE A 523 13.47 9.49 -18.37
N ARG A 524 14.70 9.98 -18.33
CA ARG A 524 15.91 9.16 -18.55
C ARG A 524 16.11 8.08 -17.49
N THR A 525 15.83 8.42 -16.24
CA THR A 525 15.86 7.45 -15.13
C THR A 525 14.79 6.36 -15.30
N ARG A 526 13.65 6.65 -15.94
CA ARG A 526 12.61 5.64 -16.23
C ARG A 526 13.00 4.79 -17.43
N VAL A 527 13.59 5.38 -18.47
CA VAL A 527 14.17 4.67 -19.62
C VAL A 527 15.15 3.59 -19.16
N GLY A 528 16.09 3.94 -18.28
CA GLY A 528 17.04 2.98 -17.72
C GLY A 528 16.35 1.83 -16.97
N ALA A 529 15.35 2.14 -16.14
CA ALA A 529 14.61 1.14 -15.37
C ALA A 529 13.81 0.18 -16.28
N MET A 530 13.11 0.71 -17.28
CA MET A 530 12.36 -0.09 -18.26
C MET A 530 13.27 -0.99 -19.10
N LEU A 531 14.42 -0.48 -19.54
CA LEU A 531 15.42 -1.27 -20.27
C LEU A 531 15.96 -2.42 -19.42
N ARG A 532 16.12 -2.23 -18.12
CA ARG A 532 16.57 -3.27 -17.20
C ARG A 532 15.54 -4.41 -17.11
N VAL A 533 14.26 -4.08 -16.93
CA VAL A 533 13.17 -5.07 -16.95
C VAL A 533 13.19 -5.88 -18.25
N LEU A 534 13.31 -5.22 -19.40
CA LEU A 534 13.39 -5.91 -20.70
C LEU A 534 14.64 -6.79 -20.82
N ALA A 535 15.79 -6.30 -20.38
CA ALA A 535 17.05 -7.05 -20.46
C ALA A 535 17.07 -8.29 -19.56
N ASP A 536 16.42 -8.21 -18.41
CA ASP A 536 16.34 -9.32 -17.44
C ASP A 536 15.29 -10.36 -17.86
N ALA A 537 14.21 -9.93 -18.51
CA ALA A 537 13.13 -10.81 -18.96
C ALA A 537 13.36 -11.47 -20.32
N LEU A 538 14.22 -10.91 -21.18
CA LEU A 538 14.54 -11.47 -22.50
C LEU A 538 15.82 -12.33 -22.47
N PRO A 539 15.85 -13.45 -23.22
CA PRO A 539 16.95 -14.41 -23.14
C PRO A 539 18.30 -13.82 -23.56
N GLU A 540 19.36 -14.27 -22.86
CA GLU A 540 20.78 -14.01 -23.16
C GLU A 540 21.25 -12.54 -23.11
N ARG A 541 20.44 -11.60 -22.59
CA ARG A 541 20.76 -10.15 -22.53
C ARG A 541 21.21 -9.54 -23.88
N ARG A 542 20.97 -10.24 -25.01
CA ARG A 542 21.38 -9.80 -26.36
C ARG A 542 20.75 -8.46 -26.74
N LEU A 543 19.57 -8.18 -26.18
CA LEU A 543 18.85 -6.93 -26.41
C LEU A 543 19.74 -5.69 -26.20
N LEU A 544 20.50 -5.63 -25.10
CA LEU A 544 21.35 -4.47 -24.82
C LEU A 544 22.50 -4.34 -25.85
N HIS A 545 23.07 -5.47 -26.29
CA HIS A 545 24.11 -5.45 -27.31
C HIS A 545 23.56 -4.99 -28.67
N ASP A 546 22.35 -5.42 -29.03
CA ASP A 546 21.67 -5.03 -30.28
C ASP A 546 21.29 -3.54 -30.28
N LEU A 547 20.88 -3.01 -29.12
CA LEU A 547 20.50 -1.60 -28.96
C LEU A 547 21.69 -0.64 -28.77
N ARG A 548 22.93 -1.13 -28.73
CA ARG A 548 24.13 -0.30 -28.52
C ARG A 548 24.23 0.88 -29.50
N HIS A 549 23.78 0.68 -30.73
CA HIS A 549 23.84 1.69 -31.79
C HIS A 549 22.48 2.39 -32.03
N ASP A 550 21.49 2.14 -31.15
CA ASP A 550 20.22 2.84 -31.20
C ASP A 550 20.46 4.34 -30.90
N PRO A 551 19.97 5.27 -31.74
CA PRO A 551 20.24 6.69 -31.58
C PRO A 551 19.57 7.32 -30.34
N SER A 552 18.51 6.71 -29.82
CA SER A 552 17.77 7.20 -28.65
C SER A 552 18.19 6.48 -27.36
N LEU A 553 18.37 5.16 -27.45
CA LEU A 553 18.60 4.28 -26.30
C LEU A 553 20.09 4.01 -26.03
N GLY A 554 20.96 4.22 -27.02
CA GLY A 554 22.40 3.95 -26.93
C GLY A 554 23.05 4.48 -25.64
N PRO A 555 22.86 5.76 -25.26
CA PRO A 555 23.44 6.31 -24.03
C PRO A 555 23.04 5.56 -22.75
N ALA A 556 21.75 5.23 -22.59
CA ALA A 556 21.25 4.45 -21.45
C ALA A 556 21.77 2.99 -21.46
N VAL A 557 21.87 2.40 -22.66
CA VAL A 557 22.39 1.04 -22.87
C VAL A 557 23.87 0.95 -22.49
N TRP A 558 24.70 1.94 -22.86
CA TRP A 558 26.12 1.94 -22.50
C TRP A 558 26.34 1.99 -21.00
N THR A 559 25.58 2.82 -20.27
CA THR A 559 25.62 2.87 -18.81
C THR A 559 25.38 1.48 -18.21
N GLN A 560 24.34 0.77 -18.66
CA GLN A 560 24.03 -0.56 -18.13
C GLN A 560 25.08 -1.63 -18.50
N LEU A 561 25.59 -1.62 -19.73
CA LEU A 561 26.63 -2.57 -20.15
C LEU A 561 27.95 -2.34 -19.41
N ILE A 562 28.28 -1.10 -19.07
CA ILE A 562 29.46 -0.76 -18.27
C ILE A 562 29.26 -1.20 -16.81
N ASP A 563 28.10 -0.91 -16.22
CA ASP A 563 27.78 -1.30 -14.84
C ASP A 563 27.77 -2.83 -14.66
N ALA A 564 27.30 -3.56 -15.67
CA ALA A 564 27.32 -5.03 -15.71
C ALA A 564 28.73 -5.62 -15.97
N GLY A 565 29.73 -4.78 -16.29
CA GLY A 565 31.09 -5.21 -16.64
C GLY A 565 31.22 -5.86 -18.02
N GLU A 566 30.18 -5.78 -18.86
CA GLU A 566 30.14 -6.32 -20.21
C GLU A 566 30.81 -5.40 -21.24
N MET A 567 31.01 -4.12 -20.88
CA MET A 567 31.72 -3.13 -21.69
C MET A 567 32.76 -2.36 -20.85
N LYS A 568 33.92 -2.06 -21.45
CA LYS A 568 34.93 -1.20 -20.80
C LYS A 568 34.62 0.28 -21.07
N PRO A 569 34.73 1.18 -20.08
CA PRO A 569 34.51 2.62 -20.28
C PRO A 569 35.34 3.22 -21.42
N GLY A 570 36.61 2.82 -21.55
CA GLY A 570 37.51 3.29 -22.61
C GLY A 570 37.23 2.77 -24.02
N SER A 571 36.17 1.98 -24.23
CA SER A 571 35.77 1.47 -25.55
C SER A 571 34.84 2.43 -26.31
N LEU A 572 34.34 3.47 -25.64
CA LEU A 572 33.50 4.50 -26.24
C LEU A 572 34.38 5.55 -26.96
N SER A 573 33.94 5.98 -28.13
CA SER A 573 34.49 7.16 -28.81
C SER A 573 34.26 8.44 -27.99
N GLU A 574 34.95 9.52 -28.33
CA GLU A 574 34.79 10.81 -27.66
C GLU A 574 33.33 11.30 -27.66
N ARG A 575 32.64 11.14 -28.79
CA ARG A 575 31.22 11.50 -28.92
C ARG A 575 30.31 10.63 -28.04
N GLU A 576 30.56 9.33 -28.00
CA GLU A 576 29.77 8.40 -27.17
C GLU A 576 30.00 8.67 -25.67
N ASN A 577 31.22 8.97 -25.26
CA ASN A 577 31.52 9.39 -23.88
C ASN A 577 30.76 10.67 -23.50
N LEU A 578 30.66 11.64 -24.41
CA LEU A 578 29.94 12.87 -24.17
C LEU A 578 28.42 12.64 -24.03
N LEU A 579 27.86 11.77 -24.87
CA LEU A 579 26.44 11.37 -24.79
C LEU A 579 26.13 10.58 -23.51
N MET A 580 27.01 9.65 -23.12
CA MET A 580 26.88 8.94 -21.84
C MET A 580 26.99 9.90 -20.64
N GLY A 581 27.89 10.89 -20.72
CA GLY A 581 27.98 11.96 -19.73
C GLY A 581 26.69 12.76 -19.62
N ALA A 582 26.07 13.10 -20.77
CA ALA A 582 24.77 13.76 -20.81
C ALA A 582 23.67 12.90 -20.15
N GLU A 583 23.57 11.62 -20.51
CA GLU A 583 22.61 10.67 -19.91
C GLU A 583 22.72 10.63 -18.38
N ASN A 584 23.94 10.54 -17.86
CA ASN A 584 24.18 10.51 -16.41
C ASN A 584 23.79 11.83 -15.73
N PHE A 585 24.08 12.97 -16.35
CA PHE A 585 23.75 14.28 -15.79
C PHE A 585 22.25 14.54 -15.79
N LEU A 586 21.56 14.16 -16.86
CA LEU A 586 20.10 14.20 -16.92
C LEU A 586 19.49 13.29 -15.87
N SER A 587 20.06 12.09 -15.68
CA SER A 587 19.58 11.17 -14.65
C SER A 587 19.75 11.73 -13.23
N VAL A 588 20.87 12.38 -12.93
CA VAL A 588 21.10 13.03 -11.63
C VAL A 588 20.17 14.23 -11.45
N LEU A 589 19.95 15.03 -12.50
CA LEU A 589 19.00 16.15 -12.45
C LEU A 589 17.59 15.66 -12.12
N GLU A 590 17.18 14.50 -12.65
CA GLU A 590 15.89 13.90 -12.35
C GLU A 590 15.80 13.31 -10.93
N LEU A 591 16.88 12.73 -10.40
CA LEU A 591 16.89 12.07 -9.08
C LEU A 591 17.11 13.01 -7.90
N ALA A 592 18.01 13.97 -8.05
CA ALA A 592 18.52 14.81 -6.97
C ALA A 592 18.29 16.31 -7.21
N GLY A 593 17.61 16.66 -8.29
CA GLY A 593 17.31 18.04 -8.64
C GLY A 593 18.54 18.88 -9.03
N PRO A 594 18.33 20.19 -9.29
CA PRO A 594 19.39 21.10 -9.68
C PRO A 594 20.48 21.27 -8.61
N GLU A 595 20.11 21.37 -7.33
CA GLU A 595 21.07 21.49 -6.23
C GLU A 595 21.97 20.25 -6.13
N GLY A 596 21.38 19.05 -6.19
CA GLY A 596 22.13 17.79 -6.15
C GLY A 596 23.15 17.68 -7.28
N LEU A 597 22.75 18.04 -8.51
CA LEU A 597 23.64 18.04 -9.66
C LEU A 597 24.76 19.08 -9.52
N VAL A 598 24.46 20.28 -9.01
CA VAL A 598 25.47 21.32 -8.75
C VAL A 598 26.49 20.83 -7.70
N GLU A 599 26.05 20.15 -6.65
CA GLU A 599 26.97 19.55 -5.66
C GLU A 599 27.83 18.44 -6.25
N GLN A 600 27.27 17.58 -7.11
CA GLN A 600 28.06 16.58 -7.82
C GLN A 600 29.11 17.21 -8.73
N LEU A 601 28.75 18.26 -9.48
CA LEU A 601 29.66 19.03 -10.32
C LEU A 601 30.83 19.64 -9.51
N LYS A 602 30.54 20.21 -8.34
CA LYS A 602 31.57 20.75 -7.43
C LYS A 602 32.54 19.67 -6.95
N ARG A 603 32.05 18.45 -6.67
CA ARG A 603 32.89 17.31 -6.27
C ARG A 603 33.76 16.80 -7.42
N MET A 604 33.26 16.83 -8.66
CA MET A 604 33.93 16.22 -9.81
C MET A 604 35.08 17.06 -10.41
N GLY A 605 35.07 18.39 -10.37
CA GLY A 605 36.00 19.13 -11.25
C GLY A 605 36.37 20.58 -10.98
N GLY A 606 36.02 21.20 -9.85
CA GLY A 606 36.49 22.57 -9.57
C GLY A 606 36.12 23.61 -10.67
N GLY A 607 37.09 24.43 -11.11
CA GLY A 607 36.87 25.67 -11.89
C GLY A 607 36.30 25.54 -13.32
N ASP A 608 36.29 24.34 -13.92
CA ASP A 608 35.87 24.11 -15.31
C ASP A 608 34.46 23.49 -15.44
N ALA A 609 33.71 23.43 -14.35
CA ALA A 609 32.36 22.83 -14.31
C ALA A 609 31.39 23.43 -15.36
N TYR A 610 31.51 24.73 -15.66
CA TYR A 610 30.67 25.38 -16.67
C TYR A 610 31.02 24.94 -18.10
N GLU A 611 32.30 24.84 -18.44
CA GLU A 611 32.73 24.39 -19.77
C GLU A 611 32.33 22.94 -20.03
N PHE A 612 32.37 22.10 -18.99
CA PHE A 612 31.92 20.71 -19.07
C PHE A 612 30.41 20.61 -19.32
N VAL A 613 29.59 21.41 -18.63
CA VAL A 613 28.14 21.45 -18.87
C VAL A 613 27.80 21.98 -20.27
N GLU A 614 28.53 22.99 -20.77
CA GLU A 614 28.35 23.48 -22.15
C GLU A 614 28.67 22.38 -23.20
N ALA A 615 29.70 21.56 -22.96
CA ALA A 615 29.98 20.41 -23.83
C ALA A 615 28.83 19.38 -23.79
N ILE A 616 28.27 19.09 -22.61
CA ILE A 616 27.10 18.22 -22.46
C ILE A 616 25.89 18.76 -23.22
N LEU A 617 25.63 20.06 -23.13
CA LEU A 617 24.53 20.73 -23.86
C LEU A 617 24.71 20.66 -25.39
N ALA A 618 25.95 20.53 -25.87
CA ALA A 618 26.29 20.39 -27.29
C ALA A 618 26.45 18.92 -27.76
N SER A 619 26.20 17.95 -26.89
CA SER A 619 26.41 16.51 -27.15
C SER A 619 25.55 15.93 -28.28
N GLY A 620 24.40 16.55 -28.56
CA GLY A 620 23.38 16.02 -29.46
C GLY A 620 22.56 14.89 -28.83
N HIS A 621 22.45 14.87 -27.50
CA HIS A 621 21.60 13.93 -26.77
C HIS A 621 20.13 14.02 -27.23
N PRO A 622 19.41 12.89 -27.36
CA PRO A 622 18.02 12.87 -27.87
C PRO A 622 17.02 13.58 -26.94
N ASP A 623 17.28 13.65 -25.64
CA ASP A 623 16.41 14.33 -24.67
C ASP A 623 16.56 15.85 -24.69
N VAL A 624 15.85 16.48 -25.63
CA VAL A 624 15.83 17.93 -25.80
C VAL A 624 15.20 18.67 -24.62
N VAL A 625 14.25 18.04 -23.92
CA VAL A 625 13.56 18.65 -22.77
C VAL A 625 14.50 18.68 -21.57
N GLY A 626 15.12 17.55 -21.24
CA GLY A 626 16.12 17.48 -20.17
C GLY A 626 17.32 18.39 -20.44
N LEU A 627 17.80 18.49 -21.68
CA LEU A 627 18.89 19.43 -22.02
C LEU A 627 18.48 20.90 -21.86
N ARG A 628 17.21 21.26 -22.14
CA ARG A 628 16.69 22.61 -21.89
C ARG A 628 16.65 22.89 -20.38
N GLU A 629 16.13 21.96 -19.59
CA GLU A 629 16.10 22.07 -18.13
C GLU A 629 17.51 22.18 -17.54
N LEU A 630 18.46 21.37 -18.00
CA LEU A 630 19.86 21.44 -17.59
C LEU A 630 20.46 22.83 -17.87
N ARG A 631 20.12 23.44 -19.00
CA ARG A 631 20.57 24.79 -19.34
C ARG A 631 20.01 25.83 -18.37
N GLU A 632 18.70 25.82 -18.18
CA GLU A 632 17.96 26.83 -17.42
C GLU A 632 18.23 26.72 -15.91
N LEU A 633 18.22 25.51 -15.37
CA LEU A 633 18.30 25.25 -13.94
C LEU A 633 19.74 25.14 -13.41
N VAL A 634 20.71 24.80 -14.27
CA VAL A 634 22.10 24.53 -13.83
C VAL A 634 23.12 25.40 -14.56
N ALA A 635 23.16 25.35 -15.90
CA ALA A 635 24.21 26.04 -16.66
C ALA A 635 24.15 27.57 -16.48
N GLU A 636 22.96 28.17 -16.57
CA GLU A 636 22.78 29.62 -16.42
C GLU A 636 23.10 30.14 -15.01
N PRO A 637 22.63 29.52 -13.92
CA PRO A 637 23.04 29.86 -12.55
C PRO A 637 24.55 29.73 -12.32
N LEU A 638 25.19 28.67 -12.84
CA LEU A 638 26.64 28.48 -12.74
C LEU A 638 27.40 29.61 -13.45
N ARG A 639 26.95 29.99 -14.65
CA ARG A 639 27.54 31.10 -15.43
C ARG A 639 27.46 32.43 -14.68
N LYS A 640 26.33 32.73 -14.03
CA LYS A 640 26.15 33.96 -13.23
C LYS A 640 27.11 34.00 -12.04
N THR A 641 27.34 32.85 -11.41
CA THR A 641 28.24 32.72 -10.25
C THR A 641 29.72 32.81 -10.66
N ALA A 642 30.10 32.20 -11.79
CA ALA A 642 31.47 32.27 -12.33
C ALA A 642 31.88 33.68 -12.78
N ARG A 643 30.93 34.51 -13.24
CA ARG A 643 31.18 35.89 -13.68
C ARG A 643 31.34 36.90 -12.52
N HIS A 644 30.95 36.54 -11.29
CA HIS A 644 31.04 37.40 -10.11
C HIS A 644 31.70 36.67 -8.92
N PRO A 645 33.04 36.47 -8.91
CA PRO A 645 33.72 35.71 -7.85
C PRO A 645 33.79 36.39 -6.46
N LEU A 646 33.00 37.44 -6.19
CA LEU A 646 33.04 38.18 -4.91
C LEU A 646 31.66 38.62 -4.40
N ARG A 647 31.05 37.79 -3.54
CA ARG A 647 30.49 38.13 -2.19
C ARG A 647 29.52 37.03 -1.72
N LEU A 648 30.05 35.90 -1.28
CA LEU A 648 29.42 35.14 -0.18
C LEU A 648 29.87 35.80 1.13
N VAL A 649 29.19 36.88 1.52
CA VAL A 649 29.12 37.26 2.93
C VAL A 649 27.97 36.43 3.50
N PRO A 650 28.18 35.65 4.58
CA PRO A 650 27.07 34.95 5.22
C PRO A 650 26.06 36.00 5.69
N THR A 651 24.85 35.97 5.13
CA THR A 651 23.72 36.76 5.59
C THR A 651 23.38 36.32 7.02
N ARG A 652 23.80 37.13 8.00
CA ARG A 652 23.17 37.08 9.32
C ARG A 652 21.71 37.52 9.19
N PRO A 653 20.79 36.90 9.95
CA PRO A 653 19.41 37.35 9.97
C PRO A 653 19.29 38.76 10.57
N PRO A 654 18.30 39.56 10.15
CA PRO A 654 18.15 40.94 10.60
C PRO A 654 17.58 40.96 12.03
N GLY A 655 18.45 41.11 13.04
CA GLY A 655 17.99 41.33 14.41
C GLY A 655 18.99 40.97 15.51
N ALA A 656 20.11 41.68 15.63
CA ALA A 656 20.88 41.67 16.88
C ALA A 656 21.65 42.99 17.06
N ARG A 657 21.08 43.89 17.86
CA ARG A 657 21.75 45.11 18.33
C ARG A 657 22.85 44.76 19.33
N GLY A 658 24.10 45.09 18.98
CA GLY A 658 25.09 45.74 19.83
C GLY A 658 25.70 44.97 21.01
N ARG A 659 27.02 44.73 20.94
CA ARG A 659 27.94 44.98 22.07
C ARG A 659 29.39 45.12 21.58
N ARG A 660 29.89 46.36 21.57
CA ARG A 660 31.33 46.68 21.48
C ARG A 660 32.03 46.12 22.73
N LYS A 661 32.99 45.22 22.56
CA LYS A 661 34.00 44.93 23.60
C LYS A 661 35.35 45.53 23.19
N LYS A 662 35.89 46.33 24.11
CA LYS A 662 37.18 47.01 24.05
C LYS A 662 38.33 46.02 23.91
N ARG A 663 39.31 46.39 23.07
CA ARG A 663 40.70 45.89 23.07
C ARG A 663 41.28 45.84 24.49
N LYS A 664 42.04 44.78 24.77
CA LYS A 664 43.28 44.85 25.55
C LYS A 664 44.26 43.76 25.07
N HIS A 665 45.44 44.26 24.72
CA HIS A 665 46.75 43.65 24.47
C HIS A 665 46.88 42.57 23.41
#